data_AF-A0A6V7EL85-F1
#
_entry.id   AF-A0A6V7EL85-F1
#
_cell.length_a   1.000
_cell.length_b   1.000
_cell.length_c   1.000
_cell.angle_alpha   90.00
_cell.angle_beta   90.00
_cell.angle_gamma   90.00
#
_symmetry.space_group_name_H-M   'P 1'
#
loop_
_entity.id
_entity.type
_entity.pdbx_description
1 polymer ?
#
loop_
_entity_poly.entity_id
_entity_poly.type
_entity_poly.pdbx_seq_one_letter_code
_entity_poly.pdbx_strand_id
1 'polypeptide(L)'
;MTSSQHAWLLALAFVAPALAAQPAAPAALPGYDAAAAQAQRALEARFDSGLKDADYRGWLKQWASAPNHVGSPHNLENARDLQTRLRAYGWDARIETFEVLWPSPKTSQLELLGAKPYVARLKEPPLPGDSTSTQTDNVLPPYVIYGGNGDVTGDLVYVNYGIAEDYEALARNGVDVRGKIVIARYGKGWRGLKPRLAQEHGAIGAIIYSDPRDDGYFQDQAYPDGPARNQWSVQRGSVANFAIYPGDPLTPGIGASKGAKRLKIEQAGSVLKIPTLPISWGDAQPLLAALRGPVAPEDWRGALPITYRIGGDDTARVHLKVDADWGSKTIYNVIATLRGSEYPDQWVVRGNHRDGWVFGAADPLSGTTALLAEAKAIGELAKQGQRPKRTLVYASWDGEEAGLLGSTEWAEQHADELRRKAVLYVNTDGNGRGFLNAGGSHALQRLVNGVAADLRDPDSGVSVLERQRARARIDALAPTAKPAQKDIAKQVAAGGDVPLKALGSGSDYSPFLQHLGLATLDLGYGGQGGGSGVYHSLYDSYDYFARYIDPDFSYLPLLSQTVGRTVLRVANAPVLPQRFGDFADAVAGYAQELKQQADSDRTAARTQAELLQAGAYAAVDNPNRPQRAPEPKAAVPQIDFAALDQAITRLQTSAKRYDDALASRGGNLDAGVRGKLNASLQRIDQTLLAEGGLPGRPWYRNLIYAPGLATGYEVKTLPGIREALEDRRWDDLSKYIVQTAAVLDRYREAIDRNTALIEG
;
A
#
# COMPACT_ATOMS: atom_id res chain seq x y z
N MET A 1 -77.01 13.83 35.21
CA MET A 1 -76.22 14.79 34.41
C MET A 1 -74.89 14.98 35.13
N THR A 2 -73.78 14.70 34.43
CA THR A 2 -72.37 14.73 34.90
C THR A 2 -72.07 14.07 36.25
N SER A 3 -71.47 12.86 36.25
CA SER A 3 -70.38 12.45 37.19
C SER A 3 -69.92 10.97 37.05
N SER A 4 -68.60 10.78 37.19
CA SER A 4 -67.83 9.59 37.66
C SER A 4 -67.85 8.31 36.80
N GLN A 5 -66.79 7.48 36.66
CA GLN A 5 -65.76 6.97 37.60
C GLN A 5 -64.46 6.63 36.81
N HIS A 6 -63.25 7.11 37.14
CA HIS A 6 -62.25 6.61 38.12
C HIS A 6 -61.96 5.09 38.13
N ALA A 7 -60.83 4.69 37.54
CA ALA A 7 -60.08 3.48 37.90
C ALA A 7 -58.59 3.83 38.02
N TRP A 8 -58.06 3.70 39.24
CA TRP A 8 -56.65 3.91 39.59
C TRP A 8 -55.89 2.58 39.40
N LEU A 9 -54.84 2.58 38.56
CA LEU A 9 -53.82 1.53 38.52
C LEU A 9 -52.51 2.13 39.03
N LEU A 10 -52.14 1.76 40.25
CA LEU A 10 -50.85 2.04 40.88
C LEU A 10 -49.75 1.26 40.16
N ALA A 11 -48.99 1.93 39.29
CA ALA A 11 -47.72 1.42 38.79
C ALA A 11 -46.60 1.80 39.77
N LEU A 12 -46.10 0.83 40.53
CA LEU A 12 -44.89 0.94 41.34
C LEU A 12 -43.68 1.09 40.41
N ALA A 13 -43.20 2.32 40.26
CA ALA A 13 -41.92 2.60 39.61
C ALA A 13 -40.77 2.19 40.55
N PHE A 14 -40.17 1.03 40.30
CA PHE A 14 -38.84 0.71 40.82
C PHE A 14 -37.81 1.63 40.14
N VAL A 15 -37.43 2.71 40.81
CA VAL A 15 -36.24 3.49 40.46
C VAL A 15 -35.03 2.67 40.88
N ALA A 16 -34.47 1.89 39.94
CA ALA A 16 -33.15 1.32 40.13
C ALA A 16 -32.13 2.47 40.09
N PRO A 17 -31.22 2.61 41.07
CA PRO A 17 -30.15 3.59 40.98
C PRO A 17 -29.29 3.21 39.77
N ALA A 18 -29.16 4.12 38.81
CA ALA A 18 -28.12 4.03 37.80
C ALA A 18 -26.77 4.05 38.52
N LEU A 19 -26.19 2.87 38.72
CA LEU A 19 -24.78 2.72 39.02
C LEU A 19 -24.03 3.35 37.85
N ALA A 20 -23.61 4.61 38.04
CA ALA A 20 -22.65 5.24 37.15
C ALA A 20 -21.44 4.31 37.10
N ALA A 21 -21.25 3.65 35.96
CA ALA A 21 -20.06 2.84 35.72
C ALA A 21 -18.87 3.76 35.97
N GLN A 22 -18.02 3.39 36.94
CA GLN A 22 -16.75 4.08 37.11
C GLN A 22 -16.04 4.06 35.76
N PRO A 23 -15.50 5.19 35.27
CA PRO A 23 -14.72 5.18 34.05
C PRO A 23 -13.60 4.16 34.23
N ALA A 24 -13.55 3.18 33.32
CA ALA A 24 -12.49 2.17 33.33
C ALA A 24 -11.14 2.88 33.40
N ALA A 25 -10.23 2.38 34.23
CA ALA A 25 -8.89 2.93 34.32
C ALA A 25 -8.29 3.03 32.90
N PRO A 26 -7.69 4.18 32.53
CA PRO A 26 -7.14 4.34 31.19
C PRO A 26 -6.10 3.26 30.93
N ALA A 27 -6.15 2.65 29.76
CA ALA A 27 -5.23 1.57 29.40
C ALA A 27 -3.77 2.03 29.52
N ALA A 28 -2.91 1.16 30.04
CA ALA A 28 -1.48 1.43 30.14
C ALA A 28 -0.88 1.69 28.75
N LEU A 29 -0.01 2.70 28.66
CA LEU A 29 0.76 2.95 27.44
C LEU A 29 2.01 2.04 27.44
N PRO A 30 2.24 1.23 26.40
CA PRO A 30 3.41 0.34 26.36
C PRO A 30 4.72 1.12 26.52
N GLY A 31 5.59 0.66 27.43
CA GLY A 31 6.89 1.29 27.68
C GLY A 31 6.86 2.53 28.59
N TYR A 32 5.70 2.88 29.17
CA TYR A 32 5.54 3.98 30.11
C TYR A 32 5.23 3.49 31.54
N ASP A 33 5.74 4.20 32.54
CA ASP A 33 5.16 4.16 33.88
C ASP A 33 3.86 5.00 33.95
N ALA A 34 3.14 4.92 35.07
CA ALA A 34 1.85 5.59 35.24
C ALA A 34 1.94 7.13 35.12
N ALA A 35 2.99 7.74 35.68
CA ALA A 35 3.15 9.20 35.67
C ALA A 35 3.54 9.69 34.26
N ALA A 36 4.47 9.01 33.60
CA ALA A 36 4.86 9.28 32.23
C ALA A 36 3.68 9.09 31.26
N ALA A 37 2.85 8.06 31.48
CA ALA A 37 1.66 7.83 30.67
C ALA A 37 0.62 8.96 30.83
N GLN A 38 0.41 9.45 32.05
CA GLN A 38 -0.47 10.59 32.30
C GLN A 38 0.05 11.86 31.63
N ALA A 39 1.35 12.15 31.73
CA ALA A 39 1.98 13.29 31.08
C ALA A 39 1.87 13.22 29.55
N GLN A 40 2.06 12.03 28.98
CA GLN A 40 1.92 11.77 27.55
C GLN A 40 0.47 12.01 27.08
N ARG A 41 -0.54 11.50 27.79
CA ARG A 41 -1.96 11.74 27.44
C ARG A 41 -2.33 13.22 27.54
N ALA A 42 -1.79 13.94 28.53
CA ALA A 42 -2.01 15.38 28.63
C ALA A 42 -1.35 16.15 27.47
N LEU A 43 -0.18 15.71 26.99
CA LEU A 43 0.45 16.24 25.78
C LEU A 43 -0.40 15.97 24.54
N GLU A 44 -0.91 14.74 24.39
CA GLU A 44 -1.79 14.36 23.27
C GLU A 44 -3.07 15.20 23.24
N ALA A 45 -3.69 15.48 24.39
CA ALA A 45 -4.86 16.35 24.45
C ALA A 45 -4.56 17.78 23.97
N ARG A 46 -3.38 18.34 24.34
CA ARG A 46 -2.94 19.66 23.85
C ARG A 46 -2.62 19.63 22.36
N PHE A 47 -1.94 18.59 21.88
CA PHE A 47 -1.68 18.37 20.46
C PHE A 47 -2.98 18.35 19.66
N ASP A 48 -3.94 17.51 20.04
CA ASP A 48 -5.24 17.40 19.38
C ASP A 48 -5.97 18.75 19.31
N SER A 49 -5.93 19.54 20.40
CA SER A 49 -6.55 20.88 20.43
C SER A 49 -5.96 21.88 19.44
N GLY A 50 -4.73 21.63 18.96
CA GLY A 50 -4.04 22.42 17.96
C GLY A 50 -4.46 22.11 16.52
N LEU A 51 -5.17 21.01 16.29
CA LEU A 51 -5.64 20.59 14.97
C LEU A 51 -6.95 21.34 14.65
N LYS A 52 -6.96 22.18 13.61
CA LYS A 52 -8.11 23.04 13.24
C LYS A 52 -8.64 22.70 11.86
N ASP A 53 -9.95 22.45 11.75
CA ASP A 53 -10.61 22.02 10.51
C ASP A 53 -10.41 22.98 9.32
N ALA A 54 -10.43 24.30 9.58
CA ALA A 54 -10.27 25.31 8.54
C ALA A 54 -8.90 25.25 7.83
N ASP A 55 -7.86 24.77 8.53
CA ASP A 55 -6.53 24.62 7.95
C ASP A 55 -6.56 23.54 6.83
N TYR A 56 -7.20 22.39 7.11
CA TYR A 56 -7.22 21.26 6.18
C TYR A 56 -7.89 21.60 4.85
N ARG A 57 -9.08 22.20 4.89
CA ARG A 57 -9.81 22.60 3.68
C ARG A 57 -9.02 23.62 2.86
N GLY A 58 -8.43 24.62 3.54
CA GLY A 58 -7.67 25.68 2.89
C GLY A 58 -6.41 25.16 2.20
N TRP A 59 -5.60 24.37 2.90
CA TRP A 59 -4.35 23.81 2.35
C TRP A 59 -4.61 22.83 1.22
N LEU A 60 -5.54 21.88 1.39
CA LEU A 60 -5.84 20.90 0.34
C LEU A 60 -6.36 21.59 -0.93
N LYS A 61 -7.26 22.58 -0.80
CA LYS A 61 -7.76 23.34 -1.94
C LYS A 61 -6.65 24.12 -2.65
N GLN A 62 -5.70 24.68 -1.89
CA GLN A 62 -4.56 25.41 -2.44
C GLN A 62 -3.62 24.47 -3.20
N TRP A 63 -3.18 23.38 -2.58
CA TRP A 63 -2.17 22.50 -3.17
C TRP A 63 -2.71 21.67 -4.34
N ALA A 64 -4.01 21.39 -4.38
CA ALA A 64 -4.66 20.70 -5.50
C ALA A 64 -5.19 21.66 -6.58
N SER A 65 -4.83 22.95 -6.53
CA SER A 65 -5.40 23.97 -7.43
C SER A 65 -4.82 23.98 -8.83
N ALA A 66 -3.69 23.31 -9.06
CA ALA A 66 -3.01 23.19 -10.35
C ALA A 66 -2.26 21.85 -10.46
N PRO A 67 -1.79 21.43 -11.65
CA PRO A 67 -1.14 20.14 -11.83
C PRO A 67 0.11 19.99 -10.96
N ASN A 68 0.16 18.95 -10.14
CA ASN A 68 1.10 18.68 -9.05
C ASN A 68 1.97 17.43 -9.30
N HIS A 69 2.21 17.07 -10.56
CA HIS A 69 3.11 15.98 -10.94
C HIS A 69 4.59 16.37 -10.90
N VAL A 70 5.49 15.39 -10.91
CA VAL A 70 6.95 15.63 -10.97
C VAL A 70 7.33 16.49 -12.17
N GLY A 71 8.06 17.57 -11.88
CA GLY A 71 8.51 18.54 -12.88
C GLY A 71 7.46 19.58 -13.26
N SER A 72 6.26 19.55 -12.70
CA SER A 72 5.32 20.67 -12.82
C SER A 72 5.81 21.88 -12.00
N PRO A 73 5.52 23.12 -12.44
CA PRO A 73 5.82 24.30 -11.62
C PRO A 73 5.14 24.26 -10.25
N HIS A 74 3.88 23.79 -10.21
CA HIS A 74 3.08 23.81 -8.98
C HIS A 74 3.57 22.80 -7.92
N ASN A 75 4.11 21.65 -8.31
CA ASN A 75 4.69 20.71 -7.35
C ASN A 75 5.90 21.34 -6.62
N LEU A 76 6.75 22.08 -7.33
CA LEU A 76 7.86 22.83 -6.71
C LEU A 76 7.35 23.99 -5.84
N GLU A 77 6.28 24.67 -6.25
CA GLU A 77 5.64 25.70 -5.41
C GLU A 77 5.10 25.10 -4.11
N ASN A 78 4.42 23.95 -4.18
CA ASN A 78 3.92 23.21 -3.02
C ASN A 78 5.07 22.79 -2.09
N ALA A 79 6.21 22.33 -2.64
CA ALA A 79 7.41 22.02 -1.85
C ALA A 79 7.95 23.24 -1.09
N ARG A 80 8.00 24.41 -1.75
CA ARG A 80 8.49 25.68 -1.17
C ARG A 80 7.53 26.24 -0.13
N ASP A 81 6.23 26.19 -0.39
CA ASP A 81 5.18 26.59 0.55
C ASP A 81 5.24 25.72 1.82
N LEU A 82 5.32 24.39 1.65
CA LEU A 82 5.47 23.45 2.76
C LEU A 82 6.74 23.74 3.58
N GLN A 83 7.90 23.91 2.95
CA GLN A 83 9.14 24.28 3.64
C GLN A 83 8.97 25.59 4.44
N THR A 84 8.35 26.60 3.82
CA THR A 84 8.15 27.92 4.45
C THR A 84 7.28 27.82 5.69
N ARG A 85 6.16 27.07 5.61
CA ARG A 85 5.27 26.84 6.75
C ARG A 85 5.96 26.08 7.87
N LEU A 86 6.70 25.02 7.55
CA LEU A 86 7.45 24.23 8.53
C LEU A 86 8.48 25.09 9.28
N ARG A 87 9.23 25.96 8.57
CA ARG A 87 10.13 26.93 9.20
C ARG A 87 9.39 27.89 10.12
N ALA A 88 8.24 28.42 9.68
CA ALA A 88 7.41 29.30 10.51
C ALA A 88 6.90 28.59 11.77
N TYR A 89 6.67 27.27 11.73
CA TYR A 89 6.30 26.45 12.88
C TYR A 89 7.48 26.01 13.75
N GLY A 90 8.71 26.46 13.45
CA GLY A 90 9.90 26.23 14.29
C GLY A 90 10.70 24.97 13.95
N TRP A 91 10.49 24.40 12.77
CA TRP A 91 11.25 23.25 12.26
C TRP A 91 12.48 23.71 11.46
N ASP A 92 13.56 22.94 11.52
CA ASP A 92 14.68 23.08 10.59
C ASP A 92 14.33 22.36 9.28
N ALA A 93 13.73 23.09 8.33
CA ALA A 93 13.29 22.54 7.06
C ALA A 93 14.19 22.95 5.88
N ARG A 94 14.53 21.98 5.04
CA ARG A 94 15.31 22.14 3.81
C ARG A 94 14.70 21.32 2.67
N ILE A 95 15.01 21.72 1.43
CA ILE A 95 14.71 20.93 0.24
C ILE A 95 15.98 20.18 -0.14
N GLU A 96 15.86 18.89 -0.35
CA GLU A 96 16.92 18.02 -0.86
C GLU A 96 16.51 17.51 -2.25
N THR A 97 17.47 17.47 -3.17
CA THR A 97 17.20 17.24 -4.60
C THR A 97 17.93 16.02 -5.13
N PHE A 98 17.24 15.27 -5.98
CA PHE A 98 17.80 14.15 -6.74
C PHE A 98 17.47 14.32 -8.22
N GLU A 99 18.35 13.85 -9.09
CA GLU A 99 18.14 13.83 -10.54
C GLU A 99 17.71 12.42 -10.94
N VAL A 100 16.46 12.22 -11.34
CA VAL A 100 15.89 10.88 -11.56
C VAL A 100 15.49 10.70 -13.02
N LEU A 101 15.54 9.48 -13.54
CA LEU A 101 15.07 9.16 -14.89
C LEU A 101 13.57 9.41 -14.97
N TRP A 102 13.15 10.23 -15.94
CA TRP A 102 11.76 10.58 -16.14
C TRP A 102 11.40 10.60 -17.64
N PRO A 103 10.86 9.48 -18.17
CA PRO A 103 10.33 9.41 -19.53
C PRO A 103 9.17 10.39 -19.73
N SER A 104 9.45 11.56 -20.33
CA SER A 104 8.44 12.61 -20.56
C SER A 104 7.67 12.31 -21.85
N PRO A 105 6.34 12.18 -21.85
CA PRO A 105 5.58 11.82 -23.04
C PRO A 105 5.72 12.89 -24.15
N LYS A 106 6.00 12.44 -25.39
CA LYS A 106 6.05 13.30 -26.60
C LYS A 106 4.84 13.08 -27.49
N THR A 107 4.54 11.83 -27.81
CA THR A 107 3.43 11.49 -28.72
C THR A 107 2.86 10.13 -28.36
N SER A 108 1.53 10.07 -28.30
CA SER A 108 0.77 8.82 -28.18
C SER A 108 -0.27 8.78 -29.29
N GLN A 109 -0.36 7.67 -30.02
CA GLN A 109 -1.39 7.43 -31.03
C GLN A 109 -1.91 6.00 -30.88
N LEU A 110 -3.22 5.86 -31.04
CA LEU A 110 -3.89 4.56 -31.02
C LEU A 110 -5.03 4.58 -32.03
N GLU A 111 -4.92 3.70 -33.02
CA GLU A 111 -5.86 3.64 -34.13
C GLU A 111 -6.33 2.20 -34.35
N LEU A 112 -7.65 2.00 -34.41
CA LEU A 112 -8.23 0.81 -35.01
C LEU A 112 -8.21 0.98 -36.53
N LEU A 113 -7.61 0.02 -37.21
CA LEU A 113 -7.52 -0.02 -38.66
C LEU A 113 -8.64 -0.89 -39.25
N GLY A 114 -8.86 -0.78 -40.57
CA GLY A 114 -9.78 -1.64 -41.31
C GLY A 114 -11.13 -0.98 -41.61
N ALA A 115 -12.19 -1.79 -41.70
CA ALA A 115 -13.48 -1.38 -42.27
C ALA A 115 -14.28 -0.37 -41.42
N LYS A 116 -14.02 -0.33 -40.11
CA LYS A 116 -14.61 0.64 -39.18
C LYS A 116 -13.48 1.33 -38.41
N PRO A 117 -12.72 2.22 -39.08
CA PRO A 117 -11.58 2.84 -38.46
C PRO A 117 -12.00 3.71 -37.28
N TYR A 118 -11.14 3.79 -36.28
CA TYR A 118 -11.36 4.61 -35.09
C TYR A 118 -10.02 5.15 -34.60
N VAL A 119 -9.99 6.44 -34.27
CA VAL A 119 -8.83 7.09 -33.66
C VAL A 119 -9.20 7.38 -32.21
N ALA A 120 -8.41 6.85 -31.27
CA ALA A 120 -8.64 7.03 -29.85
C ALA A 120 -8.51 8.50 -29.46
N ARG A 121 -9.35 8.94 -28.51
CA ARG A 121 -9.37 10.32 -28.03
C ARG A 121 -8.12 10.65 -27.22
N LEU A 122 -7.70 9.73 -26.35
CA LEU A 122 -6.53 9.86 -25.46
C LEU A 122 -6.53 11.18 -24.65
N LYS A 123 -7.71 11.66 -24.27
CA LYS A 123 -7.87 12.90 -23.52
C LYS A 123 -9.10 12.88 -22.62
N GLU A 124 -8.92 13.36 -21.40
CA GLU A 124 -9.97 13.59 -20.42
C GLU A 124 -10.64 14.96 -20.69
N PRO A 125 -11.95 15.03 -21.01
CA PRO A 125 -12.67 16.27 -21.18
C PRO A 125 -12.89 17.02 -19.86
N PRO A 126 -13.11 18.34 -19.91
CA PRO A 126 -13.63 19.08 -18.76
C PRO A 126 -15.02 18.55 -18.37
N LEU A 127 -15.31 18.57 -17.07
CA LEU A 127 -16.60 18.16 -16.51
C LEU A 127 -17.26 19.32 -15.76
N PRO A 128 -18.56 19.58 -15.97
CA PRO A 128 -19.30 20.51 -15.13
C PRO A 128 -19.21 20.12 -13.65
N GLY A 129 -18.98 21.10 -12.78
CA GLY A 129 -18.86 20.89 -11.33
C GLY A 129 -17.48 20.45 -10.84
N ASP A 130 -16.51 20.24 -11.74
CA ASP A 130 -15.10 20.06 -11.39
C ASP A 130 -14.28 21.28 -11.84
N SER A 131 -13.89 22.12 -10.88
CA SER A 131 -13.24 23.41 -11.13
C SER A 131 -11.87 23.26 -11.78
N THR A 132 -11.15 22.18 -11.49
CA THR A 132 -9.82 21.91 -12.03
C THR A 132 -9.84 21.21 -13.38
N SER A 133 -10.93 20.52 -13.72
CA SER A 133 -11.02 19.74 -14.97
C SER A 133 -10.91 20.55 -16.27
N THR A 134 -11.09 21.87 -16.18
CA THR A 134 -10.91 22.81 -17.30
C THR A 134 -9.44 23.21 -17.53
N GLN A 135 -8.57 22.97 -16.54
CA GLN A 135 -7.14 23.23 -16.67
C GLN A 135 -6.50 22.10 -17.46
N THR A 136 -6.00 22.42 -18.66
CA THR A 136 -5.35 21.44 -19.54
C THR A 136 -3.89 21.79 -19.85
N ASP A 137 -3.45 22.99 -19.43
CA ASP A 137 -2.06 23.41 -19.57
C ASP A 137 -1.18 22.67 -18.56
N ASN A 138 -0.03 22.18 -19.01
CA ASN A 138 0.91 21.40 -18.20
C ASN A 138 0.30 20.16 -17.52
N VAL A 139 -0.83 19.64 -17.97
CA VAL A 139 -1.34 18.36 -17.47
C VAL A 139 -0.62 17.22 -18.17
N LEU A 140 -0.17 16.19 -17.41
CA LEU A 140 0.34 14.97 -18.01
C LEU A 140 -0.77 14.33 -18.86
N PRO A 141 -0.52 13.97 -20.14
CA PRO A 141 -1.50 13.24 -20.93
C PRO A 141 -1.77 11.85 -20.32
N PRO A 142 -2.81 11.14 -20.74
CA PRO A 142 -2.94 9.72 -20.44
C PRO A 142 -1.70 8.94 -20.92
N TYR A 143 -0.89 8.46 -19.97
CA TYR A 143 0.29 7.64 -20.24
C TYR A 143 0.64 6.82 -18.99
N VAL A 144 1.47 5.78 -19.20
CA VAL A 144 2.18 5.11 -18.12
C VAL A 144 3.67 5.39 -18.25
N ILE A 145 4.35 5.59 -17.13
CA ILE A 145 5.79 5.81 -17.12
C ILE A 145 6.55 4.47 -17.13
N TYR A 146 7.74 4.46 -17.72
CA TYR A 146 8.65 3.30 -17.85
C TYR A 146 8.17 2.13 -18.73
N GLY A 147 7.14 2.36 -19.55
CA GLY A 147 6.88 1.56 -20.76
C GLY A 147 7.84 1.96 -21.88
N GLY A 148 8.20 1.03 -22.77
CA GLY A 148 9.16 1.31 -23.85
C GLY A 148 8.59 2.24 -24.92
N ASN A 149 9.46 2.90 -25.69
CA ASN A 149 9.03 3.60 -26.91
C ASN A 149 8.74 2.55 -28.01
N GLY A 150 7.80 2.85 -28.91
CA GLY A 150 7.50 1.99 -30.04
C GLY A 150 6.47 2.57 -30.98
N ASP A 151 6.54 2.15 -32.25
CA ASP A 151 5.58 2.44 -33.31
C ASP A 151 5.28 1.11 -34.00
N VAL A 152 4.18 0.48 -33.59
CA VAL A 152 3.88 -0.92 -33.93
C VAL A 152 2.48 -1.04 -34.49
N THR A 153 2.28 -2.04 -35.35
CA THR A 153 0.96 -2.43 -35.83
C THR A 153 0.82 -3.93 -35.72
N GLY A 154 -0.26 -4.38 -35.09
CA GLY A 154 -0.53 -5.81 -34.90
C GLY A 154 -2.00 -6.08 -34.65
N ASP A 155 -2.37 -7.36 -34.65
CA ASP A 155 -3.72 -7.75 -34.29
C ASP A 155 -3.94 -7.56 -32.80
N LEU A 156 -5.18 -7.24 -32.43
CA LEU A 156 -5.58 -7.05 -31.06
C LEU A 156 -6.02 -8.38 -30.43
N VAL A 157 -5.54 -8.64 -29.22
CA VAL A 157 -5.98 -9.75 -28.37
C VAL A 157 -6.44 -9.22 -27.01
N TYR A 158 -7.65 -9.57 -26.60
CA TYR A 158 -8.15 -9.30 -25.26
C TYR A 158 -7.67 -10.38 -24.28
N VAL A 159 -6.94 -9.97 -23.26
CA VAL A 159 -6.27 -10.86 -22.29
C VAL A 159 -6.81 -10.64 -20.87
N ASN A 160 -8.10 -10.30 -20.74
CA ASN A 160 -8.73 -10.15 -19.43
C ASN A 160 -7.98 -9.15 -18.52
N TYR A 161 -7.40 -9.58 -17.39
CA TYR A 161 -6.60 -8.72 -16.52
C TYR A 161 -5.11 -8.78 -16.86
N GLY A 162 -4.66 -9.63 -17.79
CA GLY A 162 -3.26 -9.75 -18.16
C GLY A 162 -2.39 -10.37 -17.06
N ILE A 163 -2.96 -11.29 -16.27
CA ILE A 163 -2.22 -12.10 -15.27
C ILE A 163 -1.85 -13.47 -15.84
N ALA A 164 -1.02 -14.24 -15.13
CA ALA A 164 -0.46 -15.51 -15.63
C ALA A 164 -1.56 -16.49 -16.08
N GLU A 165 -2.62 -16.64 -15.28
CA GLU A 165 -3.77 -17.49 -15.56
C GLU A 165 -4.52 -17.08 -16.84
N ASP A 166 -4.45 -15.80 -17.21
CA ASP A 166 -5.11 -15.32 -18.41
C ASP A 166 -4.39 -15.79 -19.67
N TYR A 167 -3.05 -15.83 -19.66
CA TYR A 167 -2.26 -16.34 -20.79
C TYR A 167 -2.40 -17.87 -20.93
N GLU A 168 -2.51 -18.60 -19.82
CA GLU A 168 -2.85 -20.03 -19.86
C GLU A 168 -4.23 -20.26 -20.50
N ALA A 169 -5.22 -19.45 -20.14
CA ALA A 169 -6.55 -19.52 -20.74
C ALA A 169 -6.56 -19.13 -22.23
N LEU A 170 -5.74 -18.17 -22.67
CA LEU A 170 -5.55 -17.88 -24.10
C LEU A 170 -5.02 -19.11 -24.86
N ALA A 171 -3.96 -19.73 -24.35
CA ALA A 171 -3.36 -20.92 -24.96
C ALA A 171 -4.37 -22.08 -25.07
N ARG A 172 -5.21 -22.26 -24.05
CA ARG A 172 -6.31 -23.24 -24.06
C ARG A 172 -7.38 -22.93 -25.11
N ASN A 173 -7.64 -21.67 -25.40
CA ASN A 173 -8.54 -21.25 -26.49
C ASN A 173 -7.83 -21.17 -27.85
N GLY A 174 -6.57 -21.64 -27.96
CA GLY A 174 -5.80 -21.66 -29.20
C GLY A 174 -5.32 -20.29 -29.67
N VAL A 175 -5.28 -19.29 -28.79
CA VAL A 175 -4.84 -17.93 -29.09
C VAL A 175 -3.43 -17.70 -28.56
N ASP A 176 -2.55 -17.16 -29.41
CA ASP A 176 -1.18 -16.75 -29.08
C ASP A 176 -1.06 -15.23 -29.24
N VAL A 177 -0.30 -14.58 -28.36
CA VAL A 177 -0.07 -13.12 -28.36
C VAL A 177 1.25 -12.72 -29.02
N ARG A 178 2.11 -13.68 -29.41
CA ARG A 178 3.39 -13.38 -30.04
C ARG A 178 3.21 -12.53 -31.30
N GLY A 179 3.87 -11.37 -31.36
CA GLY A 179 3.76 -10.44 -32.48
C GLY A 179 2.47 -9.61 -32.50
N LYS A 180 1.62 -9.71 -31.47
CA LYS A 180 0.32 -9.02 -31.38
C LYS A 180 0.34 -7.91 -30.34
N ILE A 181 -0.70 -7.06 -30.37
CA ILE A 181 -0.95 -6.05 -29.34
C ILE A 181 -2.00 -6.60 -28.39
N VAL A 182 -1.74 -6.57 -27.09
CA VAL A 182 -2.72 -7.03 -26.09
C VAL A 182 -3.50 -5.85 -25.51
N ILE A 183 -4.76 -6.08 -25.17
CA ILE A 183 -5.57 -5.17 -24.36
C ILE A 183 -6.01 -5.87 -23.07
N ALA A 184 -5.71 -5.26 -21.93
CA ALA A 184 -5.98 -5.78 -20.60
C ALA A 184 -6.74 -4.76 -19.74
N ARG A 185 -7.56 -5.25 -18.82
CA ARG A 185 -8.23 -4.46 -17.79
C ARG A 185 -7.28 -4.11 -16.66
N TYR A 186 -7.42 -2.92 -16.08
CA TYR A 186 -6.91 -2.63 -14.73
C TYR A 186 -7.53 -3.57 -13.68
N GLY A 187 -6.89 -3.67 -12.50
CA GLY A 187 -7.31 -4.57 -11.42
C GLY A 187 -6.61 -5.93 -11.44
N LYS A 188 -6.89 -6.76 -10.41
CA LYS A 188 -6.28 -8.08 -10.17
C LYS A 188 -4.75 -8.07 -10.30
N GLY A 189 -4.08 -7.56 -9.25
CA GLY A 189 -2.63 -7.38 -9.21
C GLY A 189 -2.18 -6.01 -9.73
N TRP A 190 -0.87 -5.77 -9.65
CA TRP A 190 -0.25 -4.50 -10.03
C TRP A 190 -0.27 -4.25 -11.56
N ARG A 191 -0.43 -2.98 -11.96
CA ARG A 191 -0.61 -2.59 -13.37
C ARG A 191 0.52 -2.98 -14.30
N GLY A 192 1.79 -2.89 -13.88
CA GLY A 192 2.90 -3.22 -14.75
C GLY A 192 3.14 -4.73 -14.92
N LEU A 193 2.44 -5.60 -14.18
CA LEU A 193 2.40 -7.03 -14.51
C LEU A 193 1.84 -7.26 -15.91
N LYS A 194 0.87 -6.44 -16.33
CA LYS A 194 0.14 -6.60 -17.59
C LYS A 194 1.08 -6.46 -18.80
N PRO A 195 1.79 -5.33 -18.99
CA PRO A 195 2.77 -5.20 -20.06
C PRO A 195 4.00 -6.09 -19.85
N ARG A 196 4.40 -6.40 -18.60
CA ARG A 196 5.51 -7.32 -18.34
C ARG A 196 5.21 -8.72 -18.87
N LEU A 197 4.09 -9.31 -18.48
CA LEU A 197 3.69 -10.64 -18.93
C LEU A 197 3.40 -10.62 -20.44
N ALA A 198 2.82 -9.55 -20.98
CA ALA A 198 2.63 -9.41 -22.42
C ALA A 198 3.96 -9.51 -23.18
N GLN A 199 4.99 -8.78 -22.71
CA GLN A 199 6.34 -8.82 -23.26
C GLN A 199 6.97 -10.21 -23.12
N GLU A 200 6.83 -10.87 -21.97
CA GLU A 200 7.36 -12.21 -21.72
C GLU A 200 6.72 -13.27 -22.63
N HIS A 201 5.44 -13.10 -22.98
CA HIS A 201 4.73 -13.92 -23.98
C HIS A 201 4.94 -13.47 -25.43
N GLY A 202 5.76 -12.43 -25.68
CA GLY A 202 6.16 -12.00 -27.02
C GLY A 202 5.20 -11.02 -27.72
N ALA A 203 4.27 -10.41 -26.98
CA ALA A 203 3.49 -9.29 -27.50
C ALA A 203 4.40 -8.10 -27.85
N ILE A 204 4.00 -7.30 -28.83
CA ILE A 204 4.78 -6.15 -29.32
C ILE A 204 4.23 -4.81 -28.81
N GLY A 205 3.12 -4.83 -28.07
CA GLY A 205 2.53 -3.66 -27.44
C GLY A 205 1.43 -4.03 -26.46
N ALA A 206 1.15 -3.16 -25.52
CA ALA A 206 0.12 -3.38 -24.50
C ALA A 206 -0.78 -2.15 -24.32
N ILE A 207 -2.08 -2.39 -24.19
CA ILE A 207 -3.09 -1.39 -23.89
C ILE A 207 -3.73 -1.77 -22.57
N ILE A 208 -3.91 -0.80 -21.67
CA ILE A 208 -4.56 -1.02 -20.37
C ILE A 208 -5.77 -0.09 -20.25
N TYR A 209 -6.91 -0.58 -19.78
CA TYR A 209 -8.09 0.26 -19.59
C TYR A 209 -8.84 -0.10 -18.30
N SER A 210 -9.59 0.84 -17.73
CA SER A 210 -10.45 0.59 -16.56
C SER A 210 -11.85 0.19 -17.01
N ASP A 211 -12.20 -1.10 -16.91
CA ASP A 211 -13.51 -1.58 -17.33
C ASP A 211 -14.61 -1.08 -16.37
N PRO A 212 -15.79 -0.64 -16.88
CA PRO A 212 -16.86 -0.16 -16.01
C PRO A 212 -17.34 -1.19 -14.99
N ARG A 213 -17.08 -2.49 -15.22
CA ARG A 213 -17.36 -3.56 -14.27
C ARG A 213 -16.61 -3.37 -12.95
N ASP A 214 -15.41 -2.80 -12.98
CA ASP A 214 -14.51 -2.81 -11.83
C ASP A 214 -14.59 -1.50 -11.03
N ASP A 215 -14.66 -0.36 -11.71
CA ASP A 215 -14.73 0.95 -11.05
C ASP A 215 -15.64 1.98 -11.72
N GLY A 216 -16.46 1.60 -12.71
CA GLY A 216 -17.34 2.51 -13.46
C GLY A 216 -18.83 2.32 -13.17
N TYR A 217 -19.70 2.60 -14.16
CA TYR A 217 -21.16 2.66 -14.00
C TYR A 217 -21.83 1.37 -13.51
N PHE A 218 -21.12 0.23 -13.52
CA PHE A 218 -21.62 -1.02 -12.96
C PHE A 218 -21.61 -0.99 -11.42
N GLN A 219 -20.68 -0.24 -10.83
CA GLN A 219 -20.50 -0.14 -9.38
C GLN A 219 -21.35 0.98 -8.77
N ASP A 220 -21.40 2.15 -9.42
CA ASP A 220 -22.15 3.33 -8.95
C ASP A 220 -22.35 4.34 -10.10
N GLN A 221 -23.00 5.49 -9.83
CA GLN A 221 -23.11 6.59 -10.78
C GLN A 221 -21.73 7.15 -11.15
N ALA A 222 -21.53 7.41 -12.45
CA ALA A 222 -20.29 7.94 -12.98
C ALA A 222 -20.08 9.42 -12.62
N TYR A 223 -18.83 9.82 -12.40
CA TYR A 223 -18.44 11.21 -12.16
C TYR A 223 -18.79 12.11 -13.36
N PRO A 224 -19.41 13.29 -13.18
CA PRO A 224 -19.52 14.08 -11.95
C PRO A 224 -20.73 13.81 -11.05
N ASP A 225 -21.64 12.92 -11.43
CA ASP A 225 -22.90 12.70 -10.71
C ASP A 225 -22.73 11.71 -9.54
N GLY A 226 -21.77 10.79 -9.64
CA GLY A 226 -21.35 9.92 -8.55
C GLY A 226 -19.84 9.65 -8.51
N PRO A 227 -19.39 8.74 -7.63
CA PRO A 227 -17.97 8.51 -7.42
C PRO A 227 -17.35 7.48 -8.38
N ALA A 228 -18.14 6.83 -9.24
CA ALA A 228 -17.59 5.84 -10.16
C ALA A 228 -16.87 6.50 -11.35
N ARG A 229 -15.98 5.74 -11.99
CA ARG A 229 -15.21 6.15 -13.15
C ARG A 229 -16.11 6.48 -14.33
N ASN A 230 -15.92 7.66 -14.89
CA ASN A 230 -16.62 8.10 -16.10
C ASN A 230 -15.96 7.60 -17.39
N GLN A 231 -16.64 7.82 -18.51
CA GLN A 231 -16.28 7.36 -19.85
C GLN A 231 -14.88 7.72 -20.32
N TRP A 232 -14.39 8.88 -19.92
CA TRP A 232 -13.19 9.46 -20.48
C TRP A 232 -12.05 9.56 -19.49
N SER A 233 -12.30 9.24 -18.21
CA SER A 233 -11.28 9.12 -17.17
C SER A 233 -10.26 8.05 -17.51
N VAL A 234 -8.98 8.37 -17.34
CA VAL A 234 -7.88 7.43 -17.55
C VAL A 234 -7.03 7.33 -16.31
N GLN A 235 -6.75 6.10 -15.88
CA GLN A 235 -5.80 5.83 -14.81
C GLN A 235 -4.36 5.86 -15.37
N ARG A 236 -3.58 6.87 -14.98
CA ARG A 236 -2.12 6.93 -15.18
C ARG A 236 -1.41 5.99 -14.19
N GLY A 237 -0.10 5.84 -14.33
CA GLY A 237 0.66 5.05 -13.36
C GLY A 237 2.03 4.62 -13.85
N SER A 238 2.81 4.08 -12.92
CA SER A 238 4.07 3.41 -13.23
C SER A 238 3.87 1.95 -13.62
N VAL A 239 4.56 1.55 -14.69
CA VAL A 239 4.75 0.15 -15.06
C VAL A 239 6.18 -0.34 -14.82
N ALA A 240 6.99 0.40 -14.05
CA ALA A 240 8.31 -0.06 -13.63
C ALA A 240 8.22 -1.31 -12.76
N ASN A 241 9.04 -2.33 -13.03
CA ASN A 241 9.01 -3.60 -12.31
C ASN A 241 9.55 -3.46 -10.87
N PHE A 242 8.70 -2.95 -9.98
CA PHE A 242 8.96 -2.77 -8.56
C PHE A 242 9.33 -4.05 -7.85
N ALA A 243 8.92 -5.20 -8.37
CA ALA A 243 9.29 -6.45 -7.73
C ALA A 243 10.81 -6.62 -7.67
N ILE A 244 11.60 -6.03 -8.58
CA ILE A 244 13.07 -6.11 -8.59
C ILE A 244 13.72 -5.09 -7.65
N TYR A 245 13.37 -3.80 -7.80
CA TYR A 245 13.70 -2.70 -6.88
C TYR A 245 12.81 -1.47 -7.18
N PRO A 246 12.54 -0.60 -6.19
CA PRO A 246 11.98 0.74 -6.40
C PRO A 246 13.11 1.78 -6.57
N GLY A 247 12.76 3.06 -6.64
CA GLY A 247 13.72 4.16 -6.85
C GLY A 247 14.02 4.41 -8.32
N ASP A 248 15.00 5.29 -8.58
CA ASP A 248 15.47 5.63 -9.91
C ASP A 248 15.96 4.36 -10.63
N PRO A 249 15.40 4.02 -11.81
CA PRO A 249 15.83 2.84 -12.57
C PRO A 249 17.32 2.78 -12.87
N LEU A 250 18.01 3.92 -12.82
CA LEU A 250 19.43 4.02 -13.19
C LEU A 250 20.39 4.01 -12.01
N THR A 251 19.94 4.14 -10.76
CA THR A 251 20.84 4.21 -9.58
C THR A 251 20.50 3.21 -8.47
N PRO A 252 20.13 1.95 -8.77
CA PRO A 252 19.69 1.03 -7.71
C PRO A 252 20.77 0.83 -6.64
N GLY A 253 20.41 1.13 -5.38
CA GLY A 253 21.27 0.98 -4.21
C GLY A 253 22.14 2.21 -3.87
N ILE A 254 22.05 3.31 -4.62
CA ILE A 254 22.73 4.58 -4.34
C ILE A 254 21.83 5.77 -4.69
N GLY A 255 21.76 6.78 -3.81
CA GLY A 255 20.95 7.97 -4.08
C GLY A 255 21.37 8.70 -5.37
N ALA A 256 20.39 9.06 -6.20
CA ALA A 256 20.52 9.71 -7.51
C ALA A 256 20.97 11.19 -7.43
N SER A 257 21.96 11.44 -6.58
CA SER A 257 22.61 12.72 -6.37
C SER A 257 23.41 13.15 -7.61
N LYS A 258 23.82 14.43 -7.62
CA LYS A 258 24.65 14.98 -8.69
C LYS A 258 25.98 14.23 -8.75
N GLY A 259 26.24 13.55 -9.87
CA GLY A 259 27.45 12.74 -10.08
C GLY A 259 27.32 11.28 -9.65
N ALA A 260 26.14 10.83 -9.21
CA ALA A 260 25.87 9.42 -8.97
C ALA A 260 26.17 8.57 -10.21
N LYS A 261 26.71 7.37 -10.00
CA LYS A 261 26.95 6.41 -11.08
C LYS A 261 25.62 5.85 -11.57
N ARG A 262 25.36 6.00 -12.87
CA ARG A 262 24.11 5.57 -13.50
C ARG A 262 24.32 4.36 -14.40
N LEU A 263 23.36 3.44 -14.37
CA LEU A 263 23.20 2.40 -15.38
C LEU A 263 22.83 3.04 -16.72
N LYS A 264 23.08 2.30 -17.81
CA LYS A 264 22.40 2.60 -19.08
C LYS A 264 20.95 2.11 -19.00
N ILE A 265 20.04 2.73 -19.73
CA ILE A 265 18.60 2.38 -19.71
C ILE A 265 18.39 0.90 -20.05
N GLU A 266 19.16 0.35 -21.00
CA GLU A 266 19.03 -1.06 -21.42
C GLU A 266 19.45 -2.06 -20.33
N GLN A 267 20.15 -1.59 -19.30
CA GLN A 267 20.60 -2.36 -18.15
C GLN A 267 19.64 -2.22 -16.96
N ALA A 268 18.68 -1.30 -17.01
CA ALA A 268 17.72 -1.07 -15.94
C ALA A 268 16.66 -2.20 -15.94
N GLY A 269 16.82 -3.17 -15.05
CA GLY A 269 15.91 -4.32 -14.93
C GLY A 269 14.47 -3.95 -14.52
N SER A 270 14.25 -2.74 -14.01
CA SER A 270 12.92 -2.23 -13.68
C SER A 270 12.17 -1.62 -14.88
N VAL A 271 12.82 -1.38 -16.03
CA VAL A 271 12.21 -0.74 -17.21
C VAL A 271 11.65 -1.77 -18.20
N LEU A 272 10.44 -1.54 -18.72
CA LEU A 272 9.83 -2.39 -19.75
C LEU A 272 10.18 -1.91 -21.16
N LYS A 273 10.09 -2.81 -22.16
CA LYS A 273 10.60 -2.59 -23.52
C LYS A 273 9.52 -2.37 -24.57
N ILE A 274 8.30 -2.80 -24.32
CA ILE A 274 7.19 -2.67 -25.28
C ILE A 274 6.41 -1.36 -25.06
N PRO A 275 5.88 -0.72 -26.13
CA PRO A 275 4.97 0.40 -26.01
C PRO A 275 3.74 0.02 -25.21
N THR A 276 3.44 0.80 -24.18
CA THR A 276 2.30 0.59 -23.29
C THR A 276 1.49 1.87 -23.15
N LEU A 277 0.17 1.79 -23.33
CA LEU A 277 -0.71 2.97 -23.26
C LEU A 277 -1.95 2.70 -22.41
N PRO A 278 -2.24 3.52 -21.37
CA PRO A 278 -3.51 3.47 -20.68
C PRO A 278 -4.56 4.27 -21.47
N ILE A 279 -5.78 3.76 -21.55
CA ILE A 279 -6.89 4.40 -22.25
C ILE A 279 -8.17 4.41 -21.41
N SER A 280 -9.12 5.27 -21.77
CA SER A 280 -10.43 5.27 -21.14
C SER A 280 -11.25 4.07 -21.63
N TRP A 281 -12.27 3.67 -20.89
CA TRP A 281 -13.19 2.63 -21.40
C TRP A 281 -13.98 3.10 -22.62
N GLY A 282 -14.17 4.42 -22.79
CA GLY A 282 -14.72 5.02 -24.01
C GLY A 282 -13.86 4.72 -25.25
N ASP A 283 -12.53 4.81 -25.13
CA ASP A 283 -11.59 4.46 -26.21
C ASP A 283 -11.44 2.93 -26.36
N ALA A 284 -11.60 2.16 -25.29
CA ALA A 284 -11.51 0.70 -25.32
C ALA A 284 -12.71 0.03 -26.03
N GLN A 285 -13.91 0.61 -25.94
CA GLN A 285 -15.13 -0.01 -26.46
C GLN A 285 -15.09 -0.27 -27.98
N PRO A 286 -14.70 0.70 -28.85
CA PRO A 286 -14.58 0.43 -30.28
C PRO A 286 -13.57 -0.67 -30.61
N LEU A 287 -12.44 -0.72 -29.89
CA LEU A 287 -11.39 -1.73 -30.05
C LEU A 287 -11.91 -3.12 -29.72
N LEU A 288 -12.53 -3.28 -28.55
CA LEU A 288 -13.08 -4.56 -28.09
C LEU A 288 -14.28 -5.02 -28.93
N ALA A 289 -15.11 -4.09 -29.44
CA ALA A 289 -16.22 -4.41 -30.33
C ALA A 289 -15.78 -4.94 -31.72
N ALA A 290 -14.56 -4.57 -32.14
CA ALA A 290 -13.97 -5.02 -33.39
C ALA A 290 -13.44 -6.46 -33.32
N LEU A 291 -13.16 -6.97 -32.11
CA LEU A 291 -12.66 -8.33 -31.93
C LEU A 291 -13.64 -9.38 -32.47
N ARG A 292 -13.08 -10.39 -33.13
CA ARG A 292 -13.76 -11.63 -33.51
C ARG A 292 -13.11 -12.80 -32.77
N GLY A 293 -13.14 -14.00 -33.33
CA GLY A 293 -12.74 -15.21 -32.62
C GLY A 293 -13.68 -15.65 -31.48
N PRO A 294 -13.20 -16.51 -30.57
CA PRO A 294 -14.00 -17.09 -29.50
C PRO A 294 -14.64 -16.05 -28.59
N VAL A 295 -15.86 -16.33 -28.11
CA VAL A 295 -16.49 -15.54 -27.05
C VAL A 295 -15.66 -15.71 -25.78
N ALA A 296 -15.34 -14.59 -25.13
CA ALA A 296 -14.57 -14.63 -23.90
C ALA A 296 -15.28 -15.46 -22.81
N PRO A 297 -14.52 -16.17 -21.96
CA PRO A 297 -15.03 -16.80 -20.74
C PRO A 297 -15.92 -15.87 -19.93
N GLU A 298 -16.88 -16.40 -19.16
CA GLU A 298 -17.88 -15.58 -18.47
C GLU A 298 -17.25 -14.59 -17.47
N ASP A 299 -16.26 -15.05 -16.72
CA ASP A 299 -15.48 -14.29 -15.75
C ASP A 299 -14.57 -13.22 -16.40
N TRP A 300 -14.28 -13.35 -17.69
CA TRP A 300 -13.55 -12.36 -18.48
C TRP A 300 -14.42 -11.18 -18.95
N ARG A 301 -15.75 -11.31 -18.90
CA ARG A 301 -16.64 -10.29 -19.45
C ARG A 301 -16.73 -9.09 -18.52
N GLY A 302 -16.50 -7.92 -19.07
CA GLY A 302 -16.71 -6.64 -18.38
C GLY A 302 -18.16 -6.17 -18.46
N ALA A 303 -18.36 -4.86 -18.30
CA ALA A 303 -19.69 -4.25 -18.30
C ALA A 303 -19.98 -3.42 -19.56
N LEU A 304 -19.06 -3.35 -20.54
CA LEU A 304 -19.29 -2.66 -21.80
C LEU A 304 -20.47 -3.30 -22.58
N PRO A 305 -21.26 -2.52 -23.33
CA PRO A 305 -22.44 -3.00 -24.05
C PRO A 305 -22.07 -3.73 -25.36
N ILE A 306 -21.20 -4.73 -25.25
CA ILE A 306 -20.67 -5.53 -26.36
C ILE A 306 -20.61 -7.01 -25.97
N THR A 307 -20.50 -7.90 -26.97
CA THR A 307 -20.03 -9.26 -26.70
C THR A 307 -18.51 -9.25 -26.60
N TYR A 308 -17.97 -9.55 -25.43
CA TYR A 308 -16.53 -9.71 -25.26
C TYR A 308 -16.05 -10.95 -26.03
N ARG A 309 -15.04 -10.76 -26.87
CA ARG A 309 -14.36 -11.80 -27.63
C ARG A 309 -12.85 -11.70 -27.41
N ILE A 310 -12.15 -12.81 -27.64
CA ILE A 310 -10.70 -12.88 -27.37
C ILE A 310 -9.87 -12.25 -28.50
N GLY A 311 -10.31 -12.35 -29.75
CA GLY A 311 -9.55 -11.86 -30.90
C GLY A 311 -8.42 -12.78 -31.34
N GLY A 312 -7.41 -12.20 -31.99
CA GLY A 312 -6.24 -12.91 -32.51
C GLY A 312 -6.35 -13.43 -33.96
N ASP A 313 -7.43 -13.12 -34.66
CA ASP A 313 -7.79 -13.60 -36.01
C ASP A 313 -7.75 -12.51 -37.11
N ASP A 314 -6.85 -11.53 -36.97
CA ASP A 314 -6.57 -10.42 -37.92
C ASP A 314 -7.72 -9.45 -38.22
N THR A 315 -8.90 -9.64 -37.60
CA THR A 315 -10.09 -8.80 -37.86
C THR A 315 -10.04 -7.43 -37.20
N ALA A 316 -9.22 -7.28 -36.17
CA ALA A 316 -9.04 -6.06 -35.40
C ALA A 316 -7.54 -5.72 -35.37
N ARG A 317 -7.09 -4.99 -36.39
CA ARG A 317 -5.70 -4.56 -36.49
C ARG A 317 -5.56 -3.17 -35.90
N VAL A 318 -4.56 -2.98 -35.05
CA VAL A 318 -4.37 -1.75 -34.28
C VAL A 318 -2.98 -1.20 -34.57
N HIS A 319 -2.89 0.12 -34.79
CA HIS A 319 -1.65 0.88 -34.76
C HIS A 319 -1.49 1.52 -33.38
N LEU A 320 -0.34 1.29 -32.73
CA LEU A 320 0.01 1.84 -31.42
C LEU A 320 1.37 2.52 -31.54
N LYS A 321 1.39 3.82 -31.23
CA LYS A 321 2.61 4.60 -31.11
C LYS A 321 2.71 5.21 -29.72
N VAL A 322 3.84 4.98 -29.05
CA VAL A 322 4.21 5.63 -27.80
C VAL A 322 5.65 6.12 -27.95
N ASP A 323 5.85 7.42 -27.79
CA ASP A 323 7.17 8.04 -27.81
C ASP A 323 7.33 8.99 -26.63
N ALA A 324 8.48 8.88 -25.95
CA ALA A 324 8.82 9.65 -24.76
C ALA A 324 10.30 10.10 -24.79
N ASP A 325 10.57 11.22 -24.12
CA ASP A 325 11.92 11.71 -23.86
C ASP A 325 12.50 11.05 -22.60
N TRP A 326 13.51 10.20 -22.74
CA TRP A 326 14.14 9.48 -21.62
C TRP A 326 15.20 10.32 -20.90
N GLY A 327 14.88 11.59 -20.66
CA GLY A 327 15.72 12.53 -19.91
C GLY A 327 15.58 12.38 -18.39
N SER A 328 16.35 13.16 -17.66
CA SER A 328 16.22 13.28 -16.21
C SER A 328 15.35 14.46 -15.80
N LYS A 329 14.72 14.37 -14.63
CA LYS A 329 14.10 15.50 -13.93
C LYS A 329 14.63 15.60 -12.50
N THR A 330 14.71 16.82 -12.00
CA THR A 330 14.95 17.08 -10.59
C THR A 330 13.68 16.82 -9.80
N ILE A 331 13.77 16.05 -8.72
CA ILE A 331 12.74 15.91 -7.69
C ILE A 331 13.15 16.63 -6.41
N TYR A 332 12.17 17.04 -5.60
CA TYR A 332 12.32 17.95 -4.47
C TYR A 332 11.67 17.37 -3.20
N ASN A 333 12.47 16.68 -2.39
CA ASN A 333 12.05 16.23 -1.07
C ASN A 333 12.12 17.39 -0.07
N VAL A 334 11.09 17.60 0.74
CA VAL A 334 11.14 18.54 1.87
C VAL A 334 11.44 17.76 3.14
N ILE A 335 12.59 18.02 3.76
CA ILE A 335 13.04 17.37 5.00
C ILE A 335 13.05 18.40 6.12
N ALA A 336 12.26 18.15 7.17
CA ALA A 336 12.11 19.03 8.33
C ALA A 336 12.44 18.31 9.63
N THR A 337 13.38 18.85 10.40
CA THR A 337 13.85 18.25 11.65
C THR A 337 13.45 19.10 12.85
N LEU A 338 12.91 18.45 13.89
CA LEU A 338 12.74 19.03 15.22
C LEU A 338 13.60 18.25 16.20
N ARG A 339 14.72 18.85 16.61
CA ARG A 339 15.70 18.21 17.49
C ARG A 339 15.08 17.84 18.85
N GLY A 340 15.27 16.59 19.25
CA GLY A 340 14.82 16.04 20.53
C GLY A 340 15.57 16.60 21.73
N SER A 341 14.92 16.63 22.89
CA SER A 341 15.46 17.20 24.13
C SER A 341 16.38 16.27 24.91
N GLU A 342 16.22 14.94 24.79
CA GLU A 342 16.93 13.94 25.60
C GLU A 342 17.73 12.95 24.72
N TYR A 343 17.16 12.53 23.60
CA TYR A 343 17.74 11.53 22.68
C TYR A 343 17.81 12.10 21.24
N PRO A 344 18.65 13.12 20.98
CA PRO A 344 18.69 13.78 19.69
C PRO A 344 19.15 12.89 18.52
N ASP A 345 19.85 11.79 18.81
CA ASP A 345 20.31 10.80 17.82
C ASP A 345 19.36 9.60 17.67
N GLN A 346 18.17 9.65 18.28
CA GLN A 346 17.07 8.71 18.01
C GLN A 346 15.98 9.46 17.25
N TRP A 347 15.65 8.98 16.05
CA TRP A 347 14.79 9.66 15.09
C TRP A 347 13.48 8.89 14.89
N VAL A 348 12.36 9.59 15.08
CA VAL A 348 11.07 9.13 14.57
C VAL A 348 10.83 9.85 13.25
N VAL A 349 10.82 9.09 12.17
CA VAL A 349 10.66 9.60 10.80
C VAL A 349 9.19 9.47 10.41
N ARG A 350 8.59 10.55 9.92
CA ARG A 350 7.21 10.62 9.43
C ARG A 350 7.26 11.07 7.96
N GLY A 351 6.83 10.20 7.05
CA GLY A 351 6.86 10.44 5.61
C GLY A 351 5.48 10.46 4.96
N ASN A 352 5.36 11.16 3.83
CA ASN A 352 4.26 11.07 2.85
C ASN A 352 4.69 11.74 1.56
N HIS A 353 4.38 11.15 0.41
CA HIS A 353 4.62 11.81 -0.86
C HIS A 353 3.64 12.96 -1.12
N ARG A 354 4.07 13.87 -1.99
CA ARG A 354 3.34 15.07 -2.35
C ARG A 354 2.97 15.07 -3.83
N ASP A 355 3.76 14.46 -4.69
CA ASP A 355 3.46 14.41 -6.12
C ASP A 355 2.27 13.50 -6.40
N GLY A 356 1.38 13.96 -7.28
CA GLY A 356 0.30 13.15 -7.84
C GLY A 356 0.39 13.10 -9.36
N TRP A 357 -0.28 12.16 -10.03
CA TRP A 357 -0.26 12.12 -11.51
C TRP A 357 -0.81 13.36 -12.22
N VAL A 358 -1.81 14.03 -11.64
CA VAL A 358 -2.36 15.28 -12.18
C VAL A 358 -2.50 16.30 -11.06
N PHE A 359 -3.65 16.40 -10.37
CA PHE A 359 -3.83 17.33 -9.24
C PHE A 359 -3.57 16.64 -7.91
N GLY A 360 -4.11 15.43 -7.72
CA GLY A 360 -3.76 14.55 -6.62
C GLY A 360 -4.33 14.98 -5.27
N ALA A 361 -5.60 15.40 -5.24
CA ALA A 361 -6.24 15.84 -4.00
C ALA A 361 -6.40 14.69 -3.00
N ALA A 362 -6.93 13.55 -3.44
CA ALA A 362 -6.98 12.35 -2.63
C ALA A 362 -5.58 11.73 -2.53
N ASP A 363 -4.97 11.43 -3.67
CA ASP A 363 -3.65 10.81 -3.77
C ASP A 363 -2.64 11.82 -4.32
N PRO A 364 -1.76 12.42 -3.51
CA PRO A 364 -1.55 12.18 -2.07
C PRO A 364 -1.78 13.39 -1.15
N LEU A 365 -2.22 14.53 -1.69
CA LEU A 365 -2.18 15.80 -0.95
C LEU A 365 -3.03 15.78 0.32
N SER A 366 -4.03 14.89 0.41
CA SER A 366 -4.79 14.65 1.64
C SER A 366 -3.89 14.17 2.80
N GLY A 367 -2.96 13.26 2.55
CA GLY A 367 -1.94 12.83 3.51
C GLY A 367 -0.92 13.91 3.83
N THR A 368 -0.53 14.71 2.82
CA THR A 368 0.42 15.83 3.02
C THR A 368 -0.22 16.91 3.89
N THR A 369 -1.53 17.10 3.75
CA THR A 369 -2.31 18.04 4.57
C THR A 369 -2.32 17.60 6.03
N ALA A 370 -2.50 16.30 6.30
CA ALA A 370 -2.37 15.75 7.65
C ALA A 370 -0.94 15.91 8.21
N LEU A 371 0.09 15.63 7.40
CA LEU A 371 1.51 15.81 7.76
C LEU A 371 1.76 17.24 8.26
N LEU A 372 1.28 18.24 7.53
CA LEU A 372 1.48 19.64 7.88
C LEU A 372 0.73 20.02 9.17
N ALA A 373 -0.50 19.54 9.34
CA ALA A 373 -1.29 19.81 10.54
C ALA A 373 -0.62 19.25 11.80
N GLU A 374 -0.11 18.02 11.73
CA GLU A 374 0.70 17.41 12.79
C GLU A 374 1.93 18.27 13.11
N ALA A 375 2.71 18.63 12.09
CA ALA A 375 3.94 19.40 12.24
C ALA A 375 3.69 20.80 12.82
N LYS A 376 2.59 21.46 12.42
CA LYS A 376 2.13 22.74 12.99
C LYS A 376 1.86 22.60 14.49
N ALA A 377 1.00 21.67 14.88
CA ALA A 377 0.62 21.50 16.28
C ALA A 377 1.82 21.13 17.18
N ILE A 378 2.68 20.21 16.72
CA ILE A 378 3.90 19.82 17.45
C ILE A 378 4.90 20.99 17.53
N GLY A 379 5.08 21.74 16.43
CA GLY A 379 5.95 22.91 16.38
C GLY A 379 5.54 23.99 17.40
N GLU A 380 4.24 24.29 17.50
CA GLU A 380 3.73 25.24 18.48
C GLU A 380 3.90 24.75 19.93
N LEU A 381 3.70 23.46 20.19
CA LEU A 381 4.00 22.87 21.51
C LEU A 381 5.50 22.98 21.85
N ALA A 382 6.38 22.74 20.89
CA ALA A 382 7.82 22.88 21.08
C ALA A 382 8.25 24.33 21.37
N LYS A 383 7.61 25.33 20.74
CA LYS A 383 7.82 26.76 21.05
C LYS A 383 7.37 27.11 22.47
N GLN A 384 6.35 26.41 22.99
CA GLN A 384 5.88 26.52 24.38
C GLN A 384 6.73 25.70 25.37
N GLY A 385 7.88 25.15 24.95
CA GLY A 385 8.79 24.39 25.79
C GLY A 385 8.51 22.89 25.87
N GLN A 386 7.47 22.38 25.18
CA GLN A 386 7.12 20.96 25.17
C GLN A 386 7.77 20.22 24.00
N ARG A 387 9.10 20.12 24.03
CA ARG A 387 9.86 19.40 23.00
C ARG A 387 9.81 17.88 23.20
N PRO A 388 9.67 17.08 22.12
CA PRO A 388 9.76 15.63 22.22
C PRO A 388 11.15 15.18 22.70
N LYS A 389 11.22 14.03 23.37
CA LYS A 389 12.51 13.48 23.86
C LYS A 389 13.42 13.07 22.72
N ARG A 390 12.87 12.37 21.71
CA ARG A 390 13.55 11.98 20.47
C ARG A 390 13.41 13.04 19.39
N THR A 391 14.31 13.04 18.43
CA THR A 391 14.21 13.91 17.26
C THR A 391 13.08 13.44 16.35
N LEU A 392 12.31 14.39 15.83
CA LEU A 392 11.32 14.14 14.79
C LEU A 392 11.88 14.56 13.44
N VAL A 393 11.70 13.73 12.42
CA VAL A 393 12.05 14.04 11.04
C VAL A 393 10.79 13.88 10.19
N TYR A 394 10.24 15.00 9.74
CA TYR A 394 9.09 15.05 8.84
C TYR A 394 9.60 15.17 7.41
N ALA A 395 9.14 14.29 6.53
CA ALA A 395 9.58 14.20 5.16
C ALA A 395 8.38 14.23 4.20
N SER A 396 8.42 15.14 3.24
CA SER A 396 7.51 15.16 2.09
C SER A 396 8.26 14.69 0.86
N TRP A 397 7.90 13.52 0.36
CA TRP A 397 8.56 12.86 -0.76
C TRP A 397 8.04 13.39 -2.10
N ASP A 398 8.88 13.32 -3.12
CA ASP A 398 8.55 13.66 -4.51
C ASP A 398 8.95 12.50 -5.43
N GLY A 399 8.19 12.26 -6.49
CA GLY A 399 8.36 11.14 -7.40
C GLY A 399 7.92 9.78 -6.86
N GLU A 400 7.05 9.71 -5.87
CA GLU A 400 6.50 8.42 -5.40
C GLU A 400 5.76 7.71 -6.53
N GLU A 401 4.93 8.45 -7.26
CA GLU A 401 3.98 7.92 -8.25
C GLU A 401 4.67 7.15 -9.37
N ALA A 402 5.85 7.63 -9.75
CA ALA A 402 6.69 7.00 -10.75
C ALA A 402 7.43 5.77 -10.21
N GLY A 403 7.78 5.75 -8.92
CA GLY A 403 8.39 4.57 -8.36
C GLY A 403 9.09 4.70 -7.02
N LEU A 404 8.48 5.41 -6.07
CA LEU A 404 9.06 5.67 -4.75
C LEU A 404 10.39 6.42 -4.86
N LEU A 405 10.54 7.28 -5.87
CA LEU A 405 11.82 7.87 -6.24
C LEU A 405 12.40 8.64 -5.06
N GLY A 406 11.71 9.67 -4.57
CA GLY A 406 12.21 10.54 -3.52
C GLY A 406 12.54 9.83 -2.22
N SER A 407 11.68 8.95 -1.73
CA SER A 407 11.93 8.20 -0.49
C SER A 407 13.07 7.21 -0.64
N THR A 408 13.16 6.51 -1.78
CA THR A 408 14.23 5.55 -2.05
C THR A 408 15.57 6.24 -2.19
N GLU A 409 15.68 7.27 -3.02
CA GLU A 409 16.94 7.99 -3.22
C GLU A 409 17.45 8.60 -1.90
N TRP A 410 16.55 9.13 -1.08
CA TRP A 410 16.91 9.67 0.23
C TRP A 410 17.35 8.58 1.21
N ALA A 411 16.62 7.47 1.26
CA ALA A 411 16.98 6.34 2.11
C ALA A 411 18.32 5.71 1.73
N GLU A 412 18.64 5.64 0.44
CA GLU A 412 19.93 5.14 -0.06
C GLU A 412 21.06 6.13 0.22
N GLN A 413 20.84 7.43 -0.02
CA GLN A 413 21.81 8.50 0.28
C GLN A 413 22.17 8.57 1.76
N HIS A 414 21.20 8.34 2.66
CA HIS A 414 21.35 8.49 4.11
C HIS A 414 21.31 7.15 4.86
N ALA A 415 21.52 6.03 4.16
CA ALA A 415 21.33 4.68 4.70
C ALA A 415 22.07 4.44 6.02
N ASP A 416 23.32 4.88 6.10
CA ASP A 416 24.16 4.71 7.29
C ASP A 416 23.67 5.55 8.49
N GLU A 417 23.19 6.77 8.24
CA GLU A 417 22.63 7.60 9.29
C GLU A 417 21.29 7.04 9.78
N LEU A 418 20.42 6.65 8.86
CA LEU A 418 19.10 6.07 9.16
C LEU A 418 19.23 4.77 9.95
N ARG A 419 20.09 3.84 9.54
CA ARG A 419 20.33 2.59 10.28
C ARG A 419 20.84 2.83 11.71
N ARG A 420 21.57 3.94 11.93
CA ARG A 420 22.11 4.29 13.25
C ARG A 420 21.16 5.13 14.10
N LYS A 421 20.25 5.92 13.50
CA LYS A 421 19.45 6.92 14.22
C LYS A 421 17.95 6.65 14.20
N ALA A 422 17.39 6.10 13.12
CA ALA A 422 15.96 5.90 13.03
C ALA A 422 15.49 4.79 13.99
N VAL A 423 14.44 5.07 14.76
CA VAL A 423 13.74 4.12 15.64
C VAL A 423 12.39 3.69 15.08
N LEU A 424 11.82 4.48 14.18
CA LEU A 424 10.52 4.26 13.54
C LEU A 424 10.43 5.08 12.25
N TYR A 425 9.88 4.48 11.20
CA TYR A 425 9.30 5.19 10.05
C TYR A 425 7.77 5.05 10.07
N VAL A 426 7.04 6.16 9.92
CA VAL A 426 5.58 6.17 9.78
C VAL A 426 5.23 6.77 8.43
N ASN A 427 4.56 5.98 7.61
CA ASN A 427 4.04 6.38 6.31
C ASN A 427 2.57 6.78 6.41
N THR A 428 2.20 7.78 5.63
CA THR A 428 0.85 7.92 5.11
C THR A 428 0.93 8.15 3.60
N ASP A 429 -0.14 7.82 2.92
CA ASP A 429 -0.37 8.08 1.50
C ASP A 429 -1.57 9.05 1.40
N GLY A 430 -2.49 8.86 0.47
CA GLY A 430 -3.82 9.44 0.51
C GLY A 430 -4.66 8.99 1.72
N ASN A 431 -5.76 9.70 1.96
CA ASN A 431 -6.69 9.45 3.05
C ASN A 431 -8.14 9.63 2.60
N GLY A 432 -9.06 8.93 3.25
CA GLY A 432 -10.49 9.10 3.02
C GLY A 432 -11.36 8.63 4.18
N ARG A 433 -12.66 8.83 4.05
CA ARG A 433 -13.64 8.40 5.07
C ARG A 433 -13.70 6.89 5.22
N GLY A 434 -13.78 6.39 6.46
CA GLY A 434 -14.13 5.00 6.75
C GLY A 434 -13.25 4.33 7.81
N PHE A 435 -12.78 3.13 7.54
CA PHE A 435 -12.05 2.32 8.52
C PHE A 435 -10.56 2.64 8.51
N LEU A 436 -9.91 2.56 9.67
CA LEU A 436 -8.46 2.60 9.78
C LEU A 436 -7.86 1.38 9.05
N ASN A 437 -7.00 1.65 8.09
CA ASN A 437 -6.05 0.73 7.48
C ASN A 437 -4.71 0.91 8.17
N ALA A 438 -4.17 -0.18 8.70
CA ALA A 438 -2.86 -0.18 9.35
C ALA A 438 -2.06 -1.41 8.95
N GLY A 439 -0.82 -1.19 8.52
CA GLY A 439 0.15 -2.25 8.25
C GLY A 439 1.54 -1.88 8.74
N GLY A 440 2.42 -2.86 8.88
CA GLY A 440 3.81 -2.60 9.27
C GLY A 440 4.51 -3.72 10.04
N SER A 441 5.54 -3.34 10.77
CA SER A 441 6.23 -4.20 11.72
C SER A 441 5.24 -4.65 12.80
N HIS A 442 4.96 -5.95 12.86
CA HIS A 442 3.91 -6.51 13.74
C HIS A 442 4.21 -6.27 15.22
N ALA A 443 5.47 -6.02 15.59
CA ALA A 443 5.83 -5.63 16.94
C ALA A 443 5.20 -4.30 17.41
N LEU A 444 4.66 -3.49 16.50
CA LEU A 444 3.96 -2.23 16.77
C LEU A 444 2.44 -2.36 16.83
N GLN A 445 1.90 -3.58 16.67
CA GLN A 445 0.46 -3.83 16.64
C GLN A 445 -0.26 -3.30 17.88
N ARG A 446 0.30 -3.56 19.07
CA ARG A 446 -0.28 -3.06 20.33
C ARG A 446 -0.29 -1.54 20.42
N LEU A 447 0.75 -0.86 19.90
CA LEU A 447 0.81 0.59 19.85
C LEU A 447 -0.35 1.15 19.02
N VAL A 448 -0.54 0.63 17.80
CA VAL A 448 -1.60 1.07 16.88
C VAL A 448 -2.98 0.82 17.48
N ASN A 449 -3.22 -0.37 18.04
CA ASN A 449 -4.49 -0.71 18.71
C ASN A 449 -4.75 0.22 19.91
N GLY A 450 -3.72 0.55 20.69
CA GLY A 450 -3.83 1.48 21.80
C GLY A 450 -4.18 2.90 21.36
N VAL A 451 -3.63 3.39 20.25
CA VAL A 451 -4.01 4.69 19.68
C VAL A 451 -5.45 4.66 19.17
N ALA A 452 -5.82 3.62 18.42
CA ALA A 452 -7.17 3.45 17.90
C ALA A 452 -8.24 3.32 19.00
N ALA A 453 -7.90 2.77 20.16
CA ALA A 453 -8.79 2.70 21.32
C ALA A 453 -9.08 4.09 21.93
N ASP A 454 -8.12 5.00 21.86
CA ASP A 454 -8.18 6.33 22.48
C ASP A 454 -8.83 7.40 21.59
N LEU A 455 -9.11 7.07 20.33
CA LEU A 455 -9.68 7.99 19.34
C LEU A 455 -11.12 7.58 18.99
N ARG A 456 -11.99 8.58 18.87
CA ARG A 456 -13.37 8.37 18.41
C ARG A 456 -13.45 8.52 16.90
N ASP A 457 -14.17 7.61 16.30
CA ASP A 457 -14.52 7.66 14.90
C ASP A 457 -15.65 8.68 14.68
N PRO A 458 -15.51 9.64 13.74
CA PRO A 458 -16.46 10.73 13.58
C PRO A 458 -17.81 10.28 13.02
N ASP A 459 -17.88 9.22 12.21
CA ASP A 459 -19.15 8.73 11.65
C ASP A 459 -19.95 7.92 12.68
N SER A 460 -19.28 7.01 13.38
CA SER A 460 -19.95 6.05 14.27
C SER A 460 -20.01 6.49 15.73
N GLY A 461 -19.20 7.46 16.14
CA GLY A 461 -19.12 7.96 17.52
C GLY A 461 -18.46 7.00 18.52
N VAL A 462 -18.21 5.74 18.14
CA VAL A 462 -17.47 4.75 18.94
C VAL A 462 -15.95 4.94 18.80
N SER A 463 -15.15 4.18 19.54
CA SER A 463 -13.69 4.20 19.32
C SER A 463 -13.33 3.61 17.95
N VAL A 464 -12.24 4.08 17.34
CA VAL A 464 -11.72 3.53 16.07
C VAL A 464 -11.45 2.03 16.19
N LEU A 465 -10.90 1.59 17.34
CA LEU A 465 -10.66 0.17 17.61
C LEU A 465 -11.96 -0.64 17.68
N GLU A 466 -12.97 -0.13 18.40
CA GLU A 466 -14.26 -0.82 18.51
C GLU A 466 -14.92 -0.97 17.14
N ARG A 467 -14.86 0.08 16.30
CA ARG A 467 -15.33 0.04 14.93
C ARG A 467 -14.63 -1.03 14.09
N GLN A 468 -13.29 -1.13 14.18
CA GLN A 468 -12.52 -2.18 13.50
C GLN A 468 -12.88 -3.59 13.99
N ARG A 469 -13.04 -3.78 15.31
CA ARG A 469 -13.43 -5.07 15.89
C ARG A 469 -14.81 -5.49 15.45
N ALA A 470 -15.77 -4.56 15.41
CA ALA A 470 -17.11 -4.82 14.89
C ALA A 470 -17.05 -5.24 13.42
N ARG A 471 -16.27 -4.51 12.60
CA ARG A 471 -16.08 -4.84 11.18
C ARG A 471 -15.50 -6.24 10.99
N ALA A 472 -14.44 -6.59 11.71
CA ALA A 472 -13.81 -7.91 11.61
C ALA A 472 -14.78 -9.06 11.94
N ARG A 473 -15.63 -8.90 12.97
CA ARG A 473 -16.65 -9.89 13.33
C ARG A 473 -17.73 -10.02 12.26
N ILE A 474 -18.17 -8.91 11.67
CA ILE A 474 -19.16 -8.90 10.59
C ILE A 474 -18.59 -9.58 9.34
N ASP A 475 -17.37 -9.21 8.92
CA ASP A 475 -16.73 -9.77 7.73
C ASP A 475 -16.55 -11.29 7.84
N ALA A 476 -16.31 -11.82 9.05
CA ALA A 476 -16.19 -13.25 9.28
C ALA A 476 -17.51 -14.05 9.13
N LEU A 477 -18.67 -13.37 9.12
CA LEU A 477 -19.97 -13.99 8.88
C LEU A 477 -20.27 -14.17 7.38
N ALA A 478 -19.51 -13.51 6.50
CA ALA A 478 -19.73 -13.65 5.06
C ALA A 478 -19.55 -15.11 4.61
N PRO A 479 -20.41 -15.65 3.72
CA PRO A 479 -20.25 -17.00 3.19
C PRO A 479 -18.88 -17.23 2.53
N THR A 480 -18.28 -16.16 2.02
CA THR A 480 -16.98 -16.13 1.33
C THR A 480 -15.81 -15.78 2.27
N ALA A 481 -16.02 -15.68 3.58
CA ALA A 481 -14.99 -15.31 4.54
C ALA A 481 -13.84 -16.33 4.56
N LYS A 482 -12.62 -15.84 4.34
CA LYS A 482 -11.37 -16.62 4.38
C LYS A 482 -11.09 -17.11 5.82
N PRO A 483 -10.38 -18.24 6.00
CA PRO A 483 -9.98 -18.74 7.33
C PRO A 483 -9.33 -17.67 8.21
N ALA A 484 -8.38 -16.90 7.64
CA ALA A 484 -7.72 -15.80 8.35
C ALA A 484 -8.70 -14.74 8.90
N GLN A 485 -9.76 -14.40 8.17
CA GLN A 485 -10.78 -13.45 8.65
C GLN A 485 -11.55 -14.01 9.86
N LYS A 486 -11.83 -15.32 9.84
CA LYS A 486 -12.50 -16.00 10.96
C LYS A 486 -11.60 -16.07 12.19
N ASP A 487 -10.30 -16.28 12.00
CA ASP A 487 -9.34 -16.32 13.10
C ASP A 487 -9.12 -14.94 13.72
N ILE A 488 -9.04 -13.88 12.91
CA ILE A 488 -9.06 -12.50 13.39
C ILE A 488 -10.33 -12.23 14.21
N ALA A 489 -11.51 -12.64 13.72
CA ALA A 489 -12.76 -12.45 14.43
C ALA A 489 -12.78 -13.16 15.80
N LYS A 490 -12.24 -14.38 15.91
CA LYS A 490 -12.09 -15.09 17.19
C LYS A 490 -11.14 -14.35 18.13
N GLN A 491 -10.00 -13.89 17.64
CA GLN A 491 -9.01 -13.14 18.42
C GLN A 491 -9.62 -11.85 19.02
N VAL A 492 -10.29 -11.05 18.19
CA VAL A 492 -10.92 -9.81 18.68
C VAL A 492 -12.17 -10.08 19.53
N ALA A 493 -12.83 -11.22 19.37
CA ALA A 493 -13.90 -11.67 20.29
C ALA A 493 -13.36 -12.00 21.67
N ALA A 494 -12.14 -12.55 21.76
CA ALA A 494 -11.43 -12.81 23.01
C ALA A 494 -10.77 -11.55 23.62
N GLY A 495 -10.98 -10.37 23.05
CA GLY A 495 -10.39 -9.11 23.53
C GLY A 495 -8.98 -8.82 23.02
N GLY A 496 -8.46 -9.65 22.11
CA GLY A 496 -7.16 -9.45 21.46
C GLY A 496 -7.11 -8.21 20.56
N ASP A 497 -5.89 -7.85 20.18
CA ASP A 497 -5.62 -6.76 19.24
C ASP A 497 -6.12 -7.11 17.83
N VAL A 498 -6.49 -6.11 17.04
CA VAL A 498 -6.72 -6.25 15.60
C VAL A 498 -5.35 -6.38 14.92
N PRO A 499 -5.10 -7.43 14.13
CA PRO A 499 -3.79 -7.61 13.49
C PRO A 499 -3.44 -6.51 12.49
N LEU A 500 -2.17 -6.13 12.46
CA LEU A 500 -1.63 -5.29 11.38
C LEU A 500 -1.56 -6.08 10.07
N LYS A 501 -1.72 -5.39 8.94
CA LYS A 501 -1.40 -5.96 7.63
C LYS A 501 0.12 -6.05 7.45
N ALA A 502 0.60 -7.08 6.76
CA ALA A 502 1.96 -7.10 6.25
C ALA A 502 2.12 -6.09 5.09
N LEU A 503 3.28 -5.45 4.99
CA LEU A 503 3.55 -4.46 3.94
C LEU A 503 4.35 -5.08 2.78
N GLY A 504 3.85 -4.86 1.57
CA GLY A 504 4.51 -5.25 0.33
C GLY A 504 5.32 -4.07 -0.18
N SER A 505 5.14 -3.68 -1.43
CA SER A 505 5.58 -2.37 -1.93
C SER A 505 4.34 -1.55 -2.25
N GLY A 506 4.49 -0.27 -2.61
CA GLY A 506 3.37 0.55 -3.11
C GLY A 506 3.09 1.79 -2.29
N SER A 507 4.00 2.14 -1.38
CA SER A 507 4.20 3.51 -0.92
C SER A 507 5.62 3.63 -0.34
N ASP A 508 5.96 4.80 0.18
CA ASP A 508 7.32 5.20 0.57
C ASP A 508 7.92 4.40 1.75
N TYR A 509 7.19 3.49 2.38
CA TYR A 509 7.69 2.61 3.43
C TYR A 509 8.70 1.55 2.95
N SER A 510 8.71 1.25 1.66
CA SER A 510 9.49 0.15 1.06
C SER A 510 10.99 0.22 1.38
N PRO A 511 11.70 1.35 1.13
CA PRO A 511 13.13 1.45 1.46
C PRO A 511 13.42 1.33 2.96
N PHE A 512 12.52 1.81 3.83
CA PHE A 512 12.72 1.76 5.28
C PHE A 512 12.54 0.35 5.84
N LEU A 513 11.47 -0.35 5.47
CA LEU A 513 11.17 -1.69 5.99
C LEU A 513 12.02 -2.79 5.33
N GLN A 514 12.13 -2.77 4.00
CA GLN A 514 12.58 -3.94 3.25
C GLN A 514 14.05 -3.88 2.87
N HIS A 515 14.60 -2.67 2.75
CA HIS A 515 16.00 -2.44 2.42
C HIS A 515 16.86 -2.06 3.65
N LEU A 516 16.37 -1.13 4.48
CA LEU A 516 17.09 -0.67 5.68
C LEU A 516 16.79 -1.47 6.95
N GLY A 517 15.65 -2.16 7.03
CA GLY A 517 15.26 -2.97 8.19
C GLY A 517 14.85 -2.13 9.39
N LEU A 518 14.08 -1.06 9.17
CA LEU A 518 13.56 -0.18 10.21
C LEU A 518 12.15 -0.60 10.62
N ALA A 519 11.84 -0.46 11.91
CA ALA A 519 10.47 -0.57 12.39
C ALA A 519 9.59 0.43 11.64
N THR A 520 8.52 -0.04 11.02
CA THR A 520 7.76 0.74 10.04
C THR A 520 6.26 0.58 10.24
N LEU A 521 5.50 1.66 10.04
CA LEU A 521 4.04 1.67 9.98
C LEU A 521 3.57 2.36 8.71
N ASP A 522 2.43 1.92 8.19
CA ASP A 522 1.64 2.59 7.17
C ASP A 522 0.20 2.73 7.68
N LEU A 523 -0.29 3.97 7.72
CA LEU A 523 -1.54 4.33 8.40
C LEU A 523 -2.40 5.22 7.49
N GLY A 524 -3.68 4.90 7.37
CA GLY A 524 -4.64 5.72 6.61
C GLY A 524 -6.08 5.31 6.89
N TYR A 525 -7.05 6.15 6.56
CA TYR A 525 -8.47 5.81 6.61
C TYR A 525 -9.05 5.65 5.20
N GLY A 526 -10.07 4.81 5.05
CA GLY A 526 -10.77 4.69 3.78
C GLY A 526 -11.83 3.59 3.73
N GLY A 527 -12.30 3.31 2.52
CA GLY A 527 -13.29 2.26 2.24
C GLY A 527 -14.75 2.69 2.40
N GLN A 528 -15.01 3.95 2.76
CA GLN A 528 -16.36 4.54 2.81
C GLN A 528 -16.48 5.97 2.27
N GLY A 529 -15.35 6.61 1.95
CA GLY A 529 -15.33 7.63 0.91
C GLY A 529 -15.72 6.99 -0.42
N GLY A 530 -16.50 7.68 -1.25
CA GLY A 530 -16.96 7.18 -2.55
C GLY A 530 -15.84 6.54 -3.37
N GLY A 531 -16.22 5.63 -4.27
CA GLY A 531 -15.32 4.72 -5.00
C GLY A 531 -14.03 5.33 -5.57
N SER A 532 -13.08 4.47 -5.93
CA SER A 532 -11.78 4.86 -6.52
C SER A 532 -11.86 5.26 -8.00
N GLY A 533 -13.03 5.73 -8.47
CA GLY A 533 -13.32 5.94 -9.88
C GLY A 533 -12.47 7.01 -10.57
N VAL A 534 -11.85 7.92 -9.81
CA VAL A 534 -10.97 8.97 -10.35
C VAL A 534 -9.48 8.74 -10.07
N TYR A 535 -9.13 7.61 -9.46
CA TYR A 535 -7.75 7.28 -9.10
C TYR A 535 -6.79 7.46 -10.31
N HIS A 536 -5.69 8.18 -10.07
CA HIS A 536 -4.65 8.57 -11.04
C HIS A 536 -5.16 9.27 -12.32
N SER A 537 -6.31 9.93 -12.23
CA SER A 537 -6.95 10.60 -13.37
C SER A 537 -6.90 12.11 -13.22
N LEU A 538 -7.28 12.83 -14.29
CA LEU A 538 -7.44 14.28 -14.26
C LEU A 538 -8.50 14.73 -13.24
N TYR A 539 -9.40 13.83 -12.85
CA TYR A 539 -10.53 14.09 -11.95
C TYR A 539 -10.24 13.80 -10.47
N ASP A 540 -9.00 13.44 -10.10
CA ASP A 540 -8.59 13.44 -8.69
C ASP A 540 -8.38 14.90 -8.22
N SER A 541 -9.50 15.59 -8.08
CA SER A 541 -9.62 17.01 -7.80
C SER A 541 -10.09 17.28 -6.39
N TYR A 542 -9.88 18.52 -5.92
CA TYR A 542 -10.46 18.99 -4.67
C TYR A 542 -11.99 18.81 -4.65
N ASP A 543 -12.68 19.07 -5.77
CA ASP A 543 -14.13 18.96 -5.86
C ASP A 543 -14.61 17.51 -5.75
N TYR A 544 -13.86 16.55 -6.30
CA TYR A 544 -14.13 15.13 -6.11
C TYR A 544 -13.94 14.72 -4.65
N PHE A 545 -12.78 15.10 -4.07
CA PHE A 545 -12.45 14.80 -2.68
C PHE A 545 -13.52 15.31 -1.72
N ALA A 546 -13.90 16.58 -1.88
CA ALA A 546 -14.88 17.26 -1.03
C ALA A 546 -16.33 16.79 -1.24
N ARG A 547 -16.65 16.12 -2.35
CA ARG A 547 -17.99 15.57 -2.59
C ARG A 547 -18.12 14.12 -2.16
N TYR A 548 -17.07 13.33 -2.33
CA TYR A 548 -17.18 11.87 -2.22
C TYR A 548 -16.20 11.25 -1.24
N ILE A 549 -14.95 11.72 -1.14
CA ILE A 549 -13.93 11.07 -0.32
C ILE A 549 -14.08 11.39 1.17
N ASP A 550 -14.15 12.67 1.52
CA ASP A 550 -14.36 13.14 2.90
C ASP A 550 -15.17 14.46 2.91
N PRO A 551 -16.50 14.40 2.72
CA PRO A 551 -17.31 15.61 2.54
C PRO A 551 -17.29 16.58 3.73
N ASP A 552 -17.24 16.02 4.94
CA ASP A 552 -17.19 16.78 6.18
C ASP A 552 -15.77 17.20 6.57
N PHE A 553 -14.74 16.65 5.90
CA PHE A 553 -13.32 16.85 6.22
C PHE A 553 -13.01 16.40 7.66
N SER A 554 -13.73 15.41 8.17
CA SER A 554 -13.60 14.93 9.55
C SER A 554 -12.54 13.83 9.69
N TYR A 555 -12.13 13.20 8.59
CA TYR A 555 -11.13 12.14 8.60
C TYR A 555 -9.69 12.63 8.41
N LEU A 556 -9.46 13.83 7.88
CA LEU A 556 -8.13 14.44 7.87
C LEU A 556 -7.64 14.83 9.28
N PRO A 557 -8.46 15.45 10.15
CA PRO A 557 -8.14 15.60 11.57
C PRO A 557 -7.93 14.26 12.27
N LEU A 558 -8.79 13.27 12.02
CA LEU A 558 -8.66 11.94 12.62
C LEU A 558 -7.34 11.26 12.22
N LEU A 559 -6.93 11.35 10.96
CA LEU A 559 -5.62 10.85 10.51
C LEU A 559 -4.48 11.55 11.26
N SER A 560 -4.54 12.87 11.36
CA SER A 560 -3.52 13.67 12.07
C SER A 560 -3.45 13.32 13.55
N GLN A 561 -4.58 13.03 14.19
CA GLN A 561 -4.64 12.52 15.56
C GLN A 561 -4.01 11.13 15.67
N THR A 562 -4.38 10.20 14.78
CA THR A 562 -3.85 8.83 14.78
C THR A 562 -2.34 8.79 14.57
N VAL A 563 -1.83 9.49 13.55
CA VAL A 563 -0.40 9.51 13.22
C VAL A 563 0.38 10.35 14.22
N GLY A 564 -0.10 11.55 14.54
CA GLY A 564 0.57 12.45 15.49
C GLY A 564 0.67 11.85 16.90
N ARG A 565 -0.36 11.17 17.40
CA ARG A 565 -0.28 10.43 18.68
C ARG A 565 0.67 9.25 18.59
N THR A 566 0.69 8.52 17.47
CA THR A 566 1.67 7.43 17.25
C THR A 566 3.11 7.96 17.31
N VAL A 567 3.40 9.04 16.57
CA VAL A 567 4.70 9.71 16.55
C VAL A 567 5.08 10.21 17.94
N LEU A 568 4.19 10.92 18.64
CA LEU A 568 4.47 11.46 19.98
C LEU A 568 4.68 10.36 21.03
N ARG A 569 3.91 9.27 20.97
CA ARG A 569 4.09 8.12 21.87
C ARG A 569 5.48 7.51 21.68
N VAL A 570 5.90 7.25 20.44
CA VAL A 570 7.25 6.70 20.22
C VAL A 570 8.33 7.73 20.54
N ALA A 571 8.12 9.01 20.24
CA ALA A 571 9.10 10.05 20.49
C ALA A 571 9.37 10.29 21.98
N ASN A 572 8.38 10.03 22.85
CA ASN A 572 8.47 10.26 24.29
C ASN A 572 8.55 8.99 25.14
N ALA A 573 8.43 7.80 24.53
CA ALA A 573 8.42 6.55 25.27
C ALA A 573 9.72 6.34 26.07
N PRO A 574 9.65 6.08 27.38
CA PRO A 574 10.82 5.67 28.15
C PRO A 574 11.49 4.42 27.56
N VAL A 575 10.69 3.40 27.23
CA VAL A 575 11.12 2.21 26.47
C VAL A 575 10.35 2.16 25.16
N LEU A 576 11.02 1.92 24.03
CA LEU A 576 10.35 1.82 22.73
C LEU A 576 9.22 0.77 22.77
N PRO A 577 8.01 1.08 22.25
CA PRO A 577 6.79 0.32 22.52
C PRO A 577 6.61 -0.91 21.61
N GLN A 578 7.68 -1.68 21.40
CA GLN A 578 7.64 -2.94 20.66
C GLN A 578 7.21 -4.10 21.57
N ARG A 579 6.23 -4.89 21.11
CA ARG A 579 5.73 -6.12 21.75
C ARG A 579 5.87 -7.26 20.76
N PHE A 580 6.64 -8.30 21.07
CA PHE A 580 7.08 -9.27 20.07
C PHE A 580 6.13 -10.46 19.88
N GLY A 581 5.19 -10.70 20.79
CA GLY A 581 4.21 -11.80 20.64
C GLY A 581 3.40 -11.68 19.35
N ASP A 582 2.94 -10.47 19.02
CA ASP A 582 2.16 -10.22 17.79
C ASP A 582 2.97 -10.54 16.52
N PHE A 583 4.29 -10.28 16.52
CA PHE A 583 5.18 -10.64 15.42
C PHE A 583 5.39 -12.16 15.33
N ALA A 584 5.64 -12.82 16.46
CA ALA A 584 5.86 -14.25 16.49
C ALA A 584 4.63 -15.03 16.00
N ASP A 585 3.43 -14.60 16.39
CA ASP A 585 2.17 -15.22 15.98
C ASP A 585 1.86 -14.95 14.50
N ALA A 586 2.17 -13.76 13.98
CA ALA A 586 2.03 -13.46 12.56
C ALA A 586 2.93 -14.35 11.69
N VAL A 587 4.21 -14.51 12.07
CA VAL A 587 5.14 -15.40 11.36
C VAL A 587 4.69 -16.86 11.42
N ALA A 588 4.17 -17.31 12.57
CA ALA A 588 3.57 -18.64 12.69
C ALA A 588 2.38 -18.83 11.74
N GLY A 589 1.51 -17.82 11.63
CA GLY A 589 0.40 -17.79 10.67
C GLY A 589 0.88 -17.93 9.23
N TYR A 590 1.89 -17.15 8.82
CA TYR A 590 2.45 -17.23 7.47
C TYR A 590 3.05 -18.60 7.15
N ALA A 591 3.74 -19.22 8.11
CA ALA A 591 4.28 -20.57 7.93
C ALA A 591 3.17 -21.62 7.79
N GLN A 592 2.06 -21.47 8.51
CA GLN A 592 0.90 -22.35 8.35
C GLN A 592 0.23 -22.19 6.98
N GLU A 593 0.07 -20.95 6.50
CA GLU A 593 -0.43 -20.69 5.15
C GLU A 593 0.44 -21.35 4.06
N LEU A 594 1.77 -21.33 4.21
CA LEU A 594 2.69 -21.98 3.28
C LEU A 594 2.51 -23.50 3.23
N LYS A 595 2.35 -24.14 4.39
CA LYS A 595 2.10 -25.59 4.46
C LYS A 595 0.77 -25.96 3.80
N GLN A 596 -0.28 -25.20 4.11
CA GLN A 596 -1.60 -25.37 3.49
C GLN A 596 -1.54 -25.18 1.97
N GLN A 597 -0.80 -24.19 1.49
CA GLN A 597 -0.58 -23.98 0.06
C GLN A 597 0.15 -25.16 -0.58
N ALA A 598 1.23 -25.66 0.05
CA ALA A 598 1.99 -26.80 -0.46
C ALA A 598 1.14 -28.08 -0.58
N ASP A 599 0.28 -28.35 0.42
CA ASP A 599 -0.63 -29.50 0.42
C ASP A 599 -1.75 -29.35 -0.62
N SER A 600 -2.31 -28.14 -0.75
CA SER A 600 -3.30 -27.81 -1.77
C SER A 600 -2.73 -27.99 -3.18
N ASP A 601 -1.53 -27.46 -3.44
CA ASP A 601 -0.86 -27.56 -4.72
C ASP A 601 -0.51 -29.01 -5.08
N ARG A 602 -0.01 -29.79 -4.12
CA ARG A 602 0.27 -31.22 -4.30
C ARG A 602 -0.98 -31.99 -4.67
N THR A 603 -2.09 -31.72 -3.97
CA THR A 603 -3.38 -32.34 -4.25
C THR A 603 -3.87 -31.94 -5.63
N ALA A 604 -3.83 -30.65 -5.96
CA ALA A 604 -4.27 -30.13 -7.25
C ALA A 604 -3.45 -30.69 -8.42
N ALA A 605 -2.14 -30.81 -8.28
CA ALA A 605 -1.27 -31.40 -9.30
C ALA A 605 -1.59 -32.88 -9.53
N ARG A 606 -1.75 -33.67 -8.45
CA ARG A 606 -2.12 -35.10 -8.55
C ARG A 606 -3.49 -35.26 -9.21
N THR A 607 -4.51 -34.55 -8.74
CA THR A 607 -5.87 -34.64 -9.28
C THR A 607 -5.90 -34.23 -10.75
N GLN A 608 -5.17 -33.18 -11.15
CA GLN A 608 -5.11 -32.79 -12.56
C GLN A 608 -4.45 -33.87 -13.42
N ALA A 609 -3.36 -34.48 -12.96
CA ALA A 609 -2.70 -35.57 -13.67
C ALA A 609 -3.64 -36.77 -13.87
N GLU A 610 -4.40 -37.15 -12.84
CA GLU A 610 -5.42 -38.21 -12.92
C GLU A 610 -6.52 -37.86 -13.95
N LEU A 611 -7.02 -36.62 -13.95
CA LEU A 611 -8.04 -36.16 -14.90
C LEU A 611 -7.52 -36.10 -16.34
N LEU A 612 -6.27 -35.68 -16.54
CA LEU A 612 -5.60 -35.68 -17.85
C LEU A 612 -5.46 -37.12 -18.36
N GLN A 613 -4.99 -38.05 -17.53
CA GLN A 613 -4.84 -39.46 -17.88
C GLN A 613 -6.19 -40.13 -18.19
N ALA A 614 -7.24 -39.76 -17.47
CA ALA A 614 -8.59 -40.26 -17.69
C ALA A 614 -9.28 -39.67 -18.94
N GLY A 615 -8.64 -38.73 -19.66
CA GLY A 615 -9.24 -38.06 -20.81
C GLY A 615 -10.42 -37.15 -20.45
N ALA A 616 -10.53 -36.74 -19.18
CA ALA A 616 -11.70 -36.02 -18.66
C ALA A 616 -11.93 -34.69 -19.38
N TYR A 617 -10.86 -33.96 -19.73
CA TYR A 617 -10.95 -32.69 -20.45
C TYR A 617 -11.53 -32.87 -21.85
N ALA A 618 -11.16 -33.93 -22.56
CA ALA A 618 -11.73 -34.23 -23.89
C ALA A 618 -13.20 -34.67 -23.76
N ALA A 619 -13.56 -35.39 -22.69
CA ALA A 619 -14.92 -35.86 -22.47
C ALA A 619 -15.94 -34.74 -22.20
N VAL A 620 -15.50 -33.60 -21.68
CA VAL A 620 -16.35 -32.42 -21.41
C VAL A 620 -16.13 -31.28 -22.40
N ASP A 621 -15.24 -31.46 -23.38
CA ASP A 621 -14.95 -30.44 -24.40
C ASP A 621 -16.22 -30.16 -25.22
N ASN A 622 -16.43 -28.90 -25.58
CA ASN A 622 -17.57 -28.49 -26.39
C ASN A 622 -17.15 -28.47 -27.86
N PRO A 623 -17.67 -29.35 -28.73
CA PRO A 623 -17.27 -29.38 -30.14
C PRO A 623 -17.53 -28.07 -30.89
N ASN A 624 -18.48 -27.25 -30.43
CA ASN A 624 -18.78 -25.94 -31.02
C ASN A 624 -17.84 -24.83 -30.52
N ARG A 625 -17.06 -25.09 -29.45
CA ARG A 625 -16.10 -24.17 -28.81
C ARG A 625 -14.94 -24.99 -28.20
N PRO A 626 -14.12 -25.65 -29.03
CA PRO A 626 -13.12 -26.59 -28.53
C PRO A 626 -12.05 -25.86 -27.72
N GLN A 627 -11.65 -26.46 -26.60
CA GLN A 627 -10.54 -26.01 -25.78
C GLN A 627 -9.45 -27.07 -25.70
N ARG A 628 -8.20 -26.64 -25.78
CA ARG A 628 -7.05 -27.50 -25.50
C ARG A 628 -7.03 -27.87 -24.03
N ALA A 629 -6.62 -29.11 -23.75
CA ALA A 629 -6.30 -29.53 -22.40
C ALA A 629 -5.20 -28.62 -21.82
N PRO A 630 -5.24 -28.32 -20.51
CA PRO A 630 -4.18 -27.56 -19.86
C PRO A 630 -2.87 -28.36 -19.85
N GLU A 631 -1.75 -27.65 -19.78
CA GLU A 631 -0.45 -28.28 -19.50
C GLU A 631 -0.48 -28.97 -18.13
N PRO A 632 0.18 -30.14 -17.99
CA PRO A 632 0.26 -30.82 -16.70
C PRO A 632 1.01 -29.96 -15.67
N LYS A 633 0.41 -29.76 -14.49
CA LYS A 633 1.10 -29.14 -13.35
C LYS A 633 2.26 -30.03 -12.90
N ALA A 634 3.40 -29.40 -12.64
CA ALA A 634 4.54 -30.08 -12.04
C ALA A 634 4.19 -30.65 -10.66
N ALA A 635 4.71 -31.83 -10.34
CA ALA A 635 4.50 -32.48 -9.05
C ALA A 635 5.14 -31.66 -7.92
N VAL A 636 4.46 -31.60 -6.77
CA VAL A 636 4.95 -30.93 -5.56
C VAL A 636 5.46 -31.99 -4.58
N PRO A 637 6.75 -32.01 -4.23
CA PRO A 637 7.30 -33.00 -3.31
C PRO A 637 6.78 -32.79 -1.88
N GLN A 638 7.09 -33.73 -0.99
CA GLN A 638 7.00 -33.45 0.44
C GLN A 638 8.08 -32.44 0.82
N ILE A 639 7.70 -31.43 1.59
CA ILE A 639 8.59 -30.33 1.98
C ILE A 639 8.83 -30.44 3.48
N ASP A 640 10.10 -30.41 3.88
CA ASP A 640 10.48 -30.39 5.29
C ASP A 640 10.53 -28.95 5.83
N PHE A 641 9.58 -28.62 6.71
CA PHE A 641 9.51 -27.32 7.39
C PHE A 641 10.08 -27.34 8.82
N ALA A 642 10.71 -28.44 9.26
CA ALA A 642 11.10 -28.63 10.67
C ALA A 642 12.02 -27.52 11.20
N ALA A 643 13.01 -27.08 10.42
CA ALA A 643 13.91 -26.00 10.84
C ALA A 643 13.16 -24.68 11.09
N LEU A 644 12.20 -24.34 10.23
CA LEU A 644 11.37 -23.15 10.37
C LEU A 644 10.44 -23.27 11.58
N ASP A 645 9.80 -24.42 11.76
CA ASP A 645 8.88 -24.66 12.88
C ASP A 645 9.56 -24.56 14.24
N GLN A 646 10.77 -25.12 14.34
CA GLN A 646 11.57 -25.03 15.56
C GLN A 646 11.98 -23.59 15.85
N ALA A 647 12.40 -22.82 14.84
CA ALA A 647 12.76 -21.41 15.02
C ALA A 647 11.55 -20.57 15.45
N ILE A 648 10.38 -20.79 14.85
CA ILE A 648 9.13 -20.10 15.22
C ILE A 648 8.72 -20.45 16.66
N THR A 649 8.79 -21.72 17.05
CA THR A 649 8.46 -22.15 18.43
C THR A 649 9.36 -21.45 19.46
N ARG A 650 10.68 -21.39 19.18
CA ARG A 650 11.63 -20.67 20.02
C ARG A 650 11.33 -19.17 20.06
N LEU A 651 11.03 -18.57 18.91
CA LEU A 651 10.66 -17.16 18.81
C LEU A 651 9.40 -16.83 19.65
N GLN A 652 8.34 -17.64 19.57
CA GLN A 652 7.13 -17.46 20.38
C GLN A 652 7.43 -17.52 21.89
N THR A 653 8.29 -18.47 22.30
CA THR A 653 8.71 -18.60 23.71
C THR A 653 9.46 -17.35 24.19
N SER A 654 10.47 -16.91 23.43
CA SER A 654 11.26 -15.70 23.75
C SER A 654 10.42 -14.43 23.73
N ALA A 655 9.54 -14.29 22.73
CA ALA A 655 8.65 -13.15 22.58
C ALA A 655 7.67 -13.05 23.76
N LYS A 656 7.06 -14.17 24.17
CA LYS A 656 6.19 -14.19 25.35
C LYS A 656 6.93 -13.77 26.61
N ARG A 657 8.13 -14.30 26.85
CA ARG A 657 8.94 -13.95 28.02
C ARG A 657 9.30 -12.46 28.03
N TYR A 658 9.68 -11.90 26.88
CA TYR A 658 9.93 -10.46 26.74
C TYR A 658 8.70 -9.63 27.06
N ASP A 659 7.55 -9.98 26.47
CA ASP A 659 6.29 -9.24 26.66
C ASP A 659 5.88 -9.25 28.14
N ASP A 660 5.99 -10.39 28.83
CA ASP A 660 5.70 -10.53 30.27
C ASP A 660 6.69 -9.71 31.13
N ALA A 661 7.99 -9.72 30.78
CA ALA A 661 9.03 -8.96 31.47
C ALA A 661 8.82 -7.44 31.30
N LEU A 662 8.53 -6.99 30.07
CA LEU A 662 8.27 -5.58 29.77
C LEU A 662 6.99 -5.10 30.46
N ALA A 663 5.92 -5.90 30.48
CA ALA A 663 4.68 -5.56 31.17
C ALA A 663 4.86 -5.42 32.69
N SER A 664 5.71 -6.25 33.29
CA SER A 664 5.92 -6.26 34.74
C SER A 664 6.93 -5.20 35.23
N ARG A 665 7.98 -4.91 34.46
CA ARG A 665 9.11 -4.06 34.91
C ARG A 665 9.43 -2.89 34.01
N GLY A 666 8.92 -2.85 32.78
CA GLY A 666 9.34 -1.92 31.72
C GLY A 666 9.25 -0.44 32.08
N GLY A 667 8.21 -0.03 32.82
CA GLY A 667 8.04 1.36 33.26
C GLY A 667 9.07 1.80 34.32
N ASN A 668 9.64 0.87 35.08
CA ASN A 668 10.45 1.15 36.27
C ASN A 668 11.94 0.81 36.09
N LEU A 669 12.41 0.65 34.84
CA LEU A 669 13.82 0.33 34.55
C LEU A 669 14.75 1.50 34.86
N ASP A 670 15.93 1.18 35.41
CA ASP A 670 17.04 2.13 35.56
C ASP A 670 17.41 2.77 34.21
N ALA A 671 17.89 4.01 34.24
CA ALA A 671 18.25 4.79 33.05
C ALA A 671 19.33 4.09 32.20
N GLY A 672 20.32 3.45 32.82
CA GLY A 672 21.36 2.72 32.11
C GLY A 672 20.84 1.48 31.39
N VAL A 673 19.97 0.72 32.06
CA VAL A 673 19.28 -0.45 31.48
C VAL A 673 18.38 -0.01 30.32
N ARG A 674 17.57 1.03 30.53
CA ARG A 674 16.67 1.61 29.54
C ARG A 674 17.41 2.08 28.29
N GLY A 675 18.57 2.73 28.46
CA GLY A 675 19.42 3.16 27.35
C GLY A 675 19.92 2.00 26.50
N LYS A 676 20.44 0.93 27.14
CA LYS A 676 20.88 -0.29 26.46
C LYS A 676 19.73 -0.99 25.73
N LEU A 677 18.57 -1.09 26.37
CA LEU A 677 17.37 -1.70 25.80
C LEU A 677 16.92 -0.94 24.55
N ASN A 678 16.76 0.39 24.63
CA ASN A 678 16.35 1.20 23.48
C ASN A 678 17.34 1.12 22.31
N ALA A 679 18.65 1.09 22.58
CA ALA A 679 19.68 0.96 21.55
C ALA A 679 19.67 -0.41 20.84
N SER A 680 19.16 -1.44 21.51
CA SER A 680 18.94 -2.77 20.94
C SER A 680 17.64 -2.82 20.14
N LEU A 681 16.52 -2.36 20.73
CA LEU A 681 15.20 -2.29 20.10
C LEU A 681 15.22 -1.49 18.79
N GLN A 682 15.92 -0.36 18.78
CA GLN A 682 16.11 0.46 17.58
C GLN A 682 16.62 -0.32 16.36
N ARG A 683 17.44 -1.36 16.57
CA ARG A 683 18.11 -2.11 15.49
C ARG A 683 17.56 -3.52 15.33
N ILE A 684 16.54 -3.91 16.09
CA ILE A 684 16.12 -5.32 16.15
C ILE A 684 15.58 -5.81 14.80
N ASP A 685 14.78 -4.98 14.10
CA ASP A 685 14.23 -5.31 12.77
C ASP A 685 15.34 -5.45 11.71
N GLN A 686 16.51 -4.84 11.90
CA GLN A 686 17.65 -5.00 10.98
C GLN A 686 18.21 -6.43 11.00
N THR A 687 17.96 -7.19 12.07
CA THR A 687 18.37 -8.59 12.15
C THR A 687 17.55 -9.50 11.23
N LEU A 688 16.39 -9.03 10.76
CA LEU A 688 15.51 -9.71 9.79
C LEU A 688 16.03 -9.65 8.34
N LEU A 689 17.11 -8.92 8.10
CA LEU A 689 17.69 -8.76 6.77
C LEU A 689 18.64 -9.92 6.42
N ALA A 690 18.65 -10.31 5.15
CA ALA A 690 19.65 -11.16 4.52
C ALA A 690 20.74 -10.32 3.86
N GLU A 691 22.00 -10.69 4.06
CA GLU A 691 23.15 -9.92 3.55
C GLU A 691 23.11 -9.77 2.02
N GLY A 692 22.88 -10.86 1.29
CA GLY A 692 22.78 -10.89 -0.18
C GLY A 692 21.39 -10.57 -0.75
N GLY A 693 20.41 -10.26 0.10
CA GLY A 693 19.03 -10.01 -0.31
C GLY A 693 18.26 -11.24 -0.81
N LEU A 694 17.11 -11.00 -1.44
CA LEU A 694 16.25 -12.01 -2.03
C LEU A 694 16.80 -12.51 -3.39
N PRO A 695 16.48 -13.75 -3.80
CA PRO A 695 16.97 -14.31 -5.06
C PRO A 695 16.52 -13.46 -6.25
N GLY A 696 17.47 -13.08 -7.10
CA GLY A 696 17.24 -12.19 -8.25
C GLY A 696 16.91 -10.74 -7.89
N ARG A 697 16.89 -10.41 -6.59
CA ARG A 697 16.38 -9.14 -6.05
C ARG A 697 17.20 -8.65 -4.85
N PRO A 698 18.50 -8.38 -5.04
CA PRO A 698 19.42 -8.07 -3.93
C PRO A 698 19.05 -6.79 -3.16
N TRP A 699 18.25 -5.90 -3.78
CA TRP A 699 17.77 -4.68 -3.12
C TRP A 699 16.78 -4.98 -1.99
N TYR A 700 15.90 -5.97 -2.17
CA TYR A 700 14.98 -6.42 -1.13
C TYR A 700 15.71 -7.38 -0.19
N ARG A 701 15.88 -6.99 1.07
CA ARG A 701 16.72 -7.73 2.03
C ARG A 701 15.93 -8.39 3.15
N ASN A 702 14.73 -7.93 3.43
CA ASN A 702 13.87 -8.47 4.49
C ASN A 702 13.29 -9.85 4.10
N LEU A 703 13.55 -10.88 4.92
CA LEU A 703 13.06 -12.24 4.65
C LEU A 703 11.65 -12.53 5.18
N ILE A 704 11.00 -11.56 5.81
CA ILE A 704 9.64 -11.69 6.32
C ILE A 704 8.63 -11.01 5.39
N TYR A 705 8.98 -9.84 4.87
CA TYR A 705 8.10 -9.01 4.06
C TYR A 705 8.80 -8.50 2.80
N ALA A 706 8.23 -8.74 1.62
CA ALA A 706 8.64 -8.13 0.36
C ALA A 706 7.46 -8.04 -0.61
N PRO A 707 7.48 -7.16 -1.65
CA PRO A 707 6.57 -7.28 -2.77
C PRO A 707 6.74 -8.63 -3.49
N GLY A 708 5.65 -9.14 -4.07
CA GLY A 708 5.69 -10.38 -4.84
C GLY A 708 6.10 -10.20 -6.30
N LEU A 709 6.90 -11.14 -6.82
CA LEU A 709 7.27 -11.18 -8.25
C LEU A 709 6.07 -11.23 -9.20
N ALA A 710 5.05 -12.01 -8.85
CA ALA A 710 3.85 -12.21 -9.65
C ALA A 710 2.68 -11.29 -9.27
N THR A 711 2.78 -10.51 -8.18
CA THR A 711 1.69 -9.67 -7.66
C THR A 711 2.04 -8.17 -7.64
N GLY A 712 3.32 -7.82 -7.80
CA GLY A 712 3.83 -6.46 -7.74
C GLY A 712 3.79 -5.91 -6.32
N TYR A 713 3.05 -4.82 -6.10
CA TYR A 713 2.94 -4.15 -4.79
C TYR A 713 2.42 -5.05 -3.66
N GLU A 714 1.56 -6.03 -3.95
CA GLU A 714 1.04 -6.89 -2.88
C GLU A 714 2.15 -7.69 -2.20
N VAL A 715 2.07 -7.77 -0.87
CA VAL A 715 3.06 -8.46 -0.04
C VAL A 715 3.08 -9.97 -0.31
N LYS A 716 4.29 -10.52 -0.40
CA LYS A 716 4.56 -11.93 -0.15
C LYS A 716 5.22 -12.06 1.21
N THR A 717 4.56 -12.79 2.11
CA THR A 717 5.10 -13.10 3.43
C THR A 717 6.01 -14.32 3.34
N LEU A 718 7.14 -14.28 4.05
CA LEU A 718 8.24 -15.25 3.91
C LEU A 718 8.65 -15.43 2.44
N PRO A 719 8.94 -14.33 1.71
CA PRO A 719 8.98 -14.29 0.25
C PRO A 719 9.93 -15.30 -0.38
N GLY A 720 11.13 -15.51 0.20
CA GLY A 720 12.09 -16.49 -0.32
C GLY A 720 11.56 -17.93 -0.35
N ILE A 721 10.74 -18.31 0.63
CA ILE A 721 10.11 -19.64 0.70
C ILE A 721 8.86 -19.67 -0.19
N ARG A 722 8.01 -18.64 -0.08
CA ARG A 722 6.73 -18.57 -0.79
C ARG A 722 6.90 -18.56 -2.30
N GLU A 723 7.79 -17.72 -2.81
CA GLU A 723 8.02 -17.64 -4.26
C GLU A 723 8.70 -18.89 -4.79
N ALA A 724 9.61 -19.52 -4.02
CA ALA A 724 10.20 -20.79 -4.42
C ALA A 724 9.15 -21.92 -4.50
N LEU A 725 8.13 -21.90 -3.63
CA LEU A 725 7.00 -22.84 -3.68
C LEU A 725 6.11 -22.61 -4.92
N GLU A 726 5.77 -21.34 -5.18
CA GLU A 726 4.95 -20.92 -6.32
C GLU A 726 5.65 -21.24 -7.66
N ASP A 727 6.95 -20.92 -7.76
CA ASP A 727 7.77 -21.13 -8.96
C ASP A 727 8.31 -22.58 -9.10
N ARG A 728 8.00 -23.47 -8.15
CA ARG A 728 8.48 -24.87 -8.12
C ARG A 728 10.01 -25.00 -8.05
N ARG A 729 10.70 -24.05 -7.42
CA ARG A 729 12.15 -24.04 -7.21
C ARG A 729 12.51 -24.75 -5.89
N TRP A 730 12.48 -26.08 -5.88
CA TRP A 730 12.59 -26.88 -4.65
C TRP A 730 13.91 -26.72 -3.88
N ASP A 731 15.04 -26.65 -4.59
CA ASP A 731 16.35 -26.46 -3.96
C ASP A 731 16.44 -25.08 -3.28
N ASP A 732 15.92 -24.04 -3.94
CA ASP A 732 15.81 -22.70 -3.38
C ASP A 732 14.89 -22.71 -2.16
N LEU A 733 13.76 -23.40 -2.24
CA LEU A 733 12.80 -23.51 -1.14
C LEU A 733 13.48 -24.07 0.12
N SER A 734 14.18 -25.21 0.00
CA SER A 734 14.90 -25.82 1.13
C SER A 734 15.97 -24.89 1.70
N LYS A 735 16.72 -24.19 0.83
CA LYS A 735 17.70 -23.19 1.24
C LYS A 735 17.06 -22.03 2.01
N TYR A 736 15.94 -21.49 1.52
CA TYR A 736 15.28 -20.35 2.14
C TYR A 736 14.55 -20.72 3.44
N ILE A 737 14.11 -21.96 3.62
CA ILE A 737 13.62 -22.46 4.92
C ILE A 737 14.72 -22.31 5.97
N VAL A 738 15.93 -22.81 5.69
CA VAL A 738 17.07 -22.75 6.61
C VAL A 738 17.52 -21.31 6.84
N GLN A 739 17.64 -20.50 5.79
CA GLN A 739 18.04 -19.10 5.91
C GLN A 739 17.04 -18.28 6.72
N THR A 740 15.74 -18.44 6.46
CA THR A 740 14.67 -17.75 7.20
C THR A 740 14.67 -18.19 8.67
N ALA A 741 14.82 -19.49 8.96
CA ALA A 741 14.95 -19.99 10.33
C ALA A 741 16.14 -19.34 11.07
N ALA A 742 17.31 -19.25 10.43
CA ALA A 742 18.48 -18.60 11.02
C ALA A 742 18.26 -17.10 11.28
N VAL A 743 17.52 -16.41 10.41
CA VAL A 743 17.14 -15.00 10.59
C VAL A 743 16.21 -14.82 11.78
N LEU A 744 15.21 -15.70 11.93
CA LEU A 744 14.31 -15.70 13.08
C LEU A 744 15.06 -15.99 14.38
N ASP A 745 16.05 -16.90 14.37
CA ASP A 745 16.88 -17.18 15.54
C ASP A 745 17.73 -15.97 15.95
N ARG A 746 18.32 -15.22 15.00
CA ARG A 746 19.04 -13.97 15.33
C ARG A 746 18.13 -12.91 15.94
N TYR A 747 16.92 -12.77 15.42
CA TYR A 747 15.92 -11.86 15.96
C TYR A 747 15.52 -12.27 17.38
N ARG A 748 15.23 -13.56 17.58
CA ARG A 748 14.97 -14.17 18.91
C ARG A 748 16.12 -13.94 19.89
N GLU A 749 17.37 -14.11 19.48
CA GLU A 749 18.54 -13.87 20.34
C GLU A 749 18.62 -12.42 20.80
N ALA A 750 18.25 -11.46 19.94
CA ALA A 750 18.15 -10.06 20.34
C ALA A 750 17.03 -9.85 21.36
N ILE A 751 15.89 -10.51 21.19
CA ILE A 751 14.80 -10.52 22.18
C ILE A 751 15.30 -11.07 23.52
N ASP A 752 15.98 -12.22 23.54
CA ASP A 752 16.48 -12.84 24.78
C ASP A 752 17.47 -11.93 25.52
N ARG A 753 18.40 -11.28 24.80
CA ARG A 753 19.31 -10.30 25.40
C ARG A 753 18.56 -9.12 26.01
N ASN A 754 17.51 -8.65 25.34
CA ASN A 754 16.67 -7.56 25.83
C ASN A 754 15.88 -7.97 27.07
N THR A 755 15.33 -9.19 27.08
CA THR A 755 14.64 -9.76 28.24
C THR A 755 15.56 -9.86 29.45
N ALA A 756 16.79 -10.34 29.26
CA ALA A 756 17.78 -10.41 30.34
C ALA A 756 18.07 -9.02 30.95
N LEU A 757 18.18 -7.97 30.11
CA LEU A 757 18.33 -6.59 30.60
C LEU A 757 17.15 -6.13 31.48
N ILE A 758 15.93 -6.55 31.16
CA ILE A 758 14.71 -6.18 31.92
C ILE A 758 14.62 -6.95 33.25
N GLU A 759 15.05 -8.22 33.25
CA GLU A 759 14.96 -9.11 34.41
C GLU A 759 16.09 -8.91 35.45
N GLY A 760 17.23 -8.33 35.04
CA GLY A 760 18.37 -8.04 35.92
C GLY A 760 19.45 -9.11 35.82
#